data_AF-A0A6V6Y3T3-F1
#
_entry.id   AF-A0A6V6Y3T3-F1
#
_cell.length_a   1.000
_cell.length_b   1.000
_cell.length_c   1.000
_cell.angle_alpha   90.00
_cell.angle_beta   90.00
_cell.angle_gamma   90.00
#
_symmetry.space_group_name_H-M   'P 1'
#
loop_
_entity.id
_entity.type
_entity.pdbx_description
1 polymer ?
#
loop_
_entity_poly.entity_id
_entity_poly.type
_entity_poly.pdbx_seq_one_letter_code
_entity_poly.pdbx_strand_id
1 'polypeptide(L)'
;MLSVQQFIKGILNSKSNTAKGMKKSKMKVFPEMQWDGKVYSPKTMQLNGEYIEPGLTPLAEGQYFYKFQYRLTPDYPYQVSYIPVKVDNTAPKILSVDCSDPDEIKVVAKDSYHQHPDKSKTWFNYDQIKNPAAFKEVANKLWFLGASFVDEEGNLIKEPDLKVINKGYDPIKGETRYVIRGANSNLQGKTLELAALDGAANFSDTFRVKFDKNLTDGKLNYQINEKANKDEEAYKANDKYAIESNKLKTNAPLENKPAEEKEENDKKVEGAPEIVLDKTHSTTGKLEDSDLRSIPKPKTYNKYDFITGEEKPYTDYGDFNGKLDADGNPLFYEDGTNMEYAKETMAGLEKKGYVGKITPDQDGGFRISGTLKNVSKSAKMYYQSATMMKTNKRAEVMTFDYNDKTDTLSFDFYGNKDDVNNDKGTNFERDIKLYVEDKQGKSKEIFFRMPEEKKKEEDKKILHPVESKIGDVEELDNGDLKGKVVADKDVNGNPIFRMREDLKIYKGYAVQITSINPGKNGLKPLGSEIYYSDASKCAPGQEFSKQENLHVNILQGFNHLNYKIYKIDLDSKGNAVKVDGKVVLKEDNLISEKGKCVYFDKDAVQLDMDKNYFNPTPDNNLFLRTSPMVMKGVVGDKGGFNWHLRINESIVDEYLIYGDLKSDNSRPFEVKIPFEDGDRLDWAAKDYSGNGMPGDIKDSEGKIIQRALASQYHLYLDNVKPTVTITKNAEDNAQAIPYGNDKKLYVNVTDKRTGGKKGQIQEKEIFINGKPYSADTKLETYGVAPYEIKVVAKDYARNTTVKIVSFDPKDKNLKEMPNAVVTIKINSGEGTGTMAPIKVAKGEDMALPECAIKAPAGKIFAGWRVEEANAFNTRGDRKYRSARLEEDKELKDLRQPGEVIDVKTDLILTSIFKNAKTVEKVTIDFEKAGGKGMLQALEVKRGDKITLPQNGLEPPAGKEFEGWIVAGHTMQPGTEITVKESMTITAKWKNKAEVKPNHPSQPTPETKPDSGTSKENWLNLTPKGSSPAESPAKPQKAPQAKSDFAGHWGETAIRNALNKGYFNDIAGDLVFMPDLPITRAQYVTVLGRYAQVDVSKYQTASYKDLKAGDYANPYIAWAAENKIVYGVGEQNFAPDKTLDRAEMATILYRYTKALNIQLKESEKTPQYTDFNTIPKWAQEAVMHMSRYEILHGNGDNTFMPKGQFTRAQLAQIIYQLGDN
;
A
#
# COMPACT_ATOMS: atom_id res chain seq x y z
N MET A 1 4.42 17.53 -6.78
CA MET A 1 5.09 16.25 -6.47
C MET A 1 4.42 15.68 -5.23
N LEU A 2 3.68 14.57 -5.36
CA LEU A 2 3.36 13.73 -4.22
C LEU A 2 4.34 12.57 -4.20
N SER A 3 4.75 12.18 -2.99
CA SER A 3 5.91 11.32 -2.75
C SER A 3 5.56 9.84 -2.94
N VAL A 4 6.56 8.96 -2.75
CA VAL A 4 6.43 7.48 -2.65
C VAL A 4 5.32 7.04 -1.66
N GLN A 5 4.82 7.99 -0.88
CA GLN A 5 3.97 7.82 0.27
C GLN A 5 2.48 7.62 -0.02
N GLN A 6 1.99 7.98 -1.21
CA GLN A 6 0.63 7.59 -1.61
C GLN A 6 0.57 6.22 -2.30
N PHE A 7 1.73 5.62 -2.58
CA PHE A 7 1.85 4.37 -3.32
C PHE A 7 1.33 3.13 -2.55
N ILE A 8 1.87 2.82 -1.35
CA ILE A 8 1.41 1.62 -0.59
C ILE A 8 -0.04 1.87 -0.04
N LYS A 9 -0.54 3.11 0.04
CA LYS A 9 -1.92 3.40 0.45
C LYS A 9 -2.96 2.77 -0.49
N GLY A 10 -2.69 2.79 -1.80
CA GLY A 10 -3.50 2.08 -2.80
C GLY A 10 -3.38 0.55 -2.74
N ILE A 11 -2.30 0.02 -2.18
CA ILE A 11 -2.09 -1.44 -2.03
C ILE A 11 -2.88 -1.99 -0.84
N LEU A 12 -2.99 -1.23 0.25
CA LEU A 12 -3.56 -1.69 1.53
C LEU A 12 -5.04 -1.38 1.75
N ASN A 13 -5.53 -0.22 1.29
CA ASN A 13 -6.96 0.09 1.36
C ASN A 13 -7.79 -0.75 0.36
N SER A 14 -7.13 -1.55 -0.47
CA SER A 14 -7.75 -2.55 -1.32
C SER A 14 -8.32 -3.73 -0.50
N LYS A 15 -9.60 -3.58 -0.13
CA LYS A 15 -10.51 -4.58 0.51
C LYS A 15 -10.57 -5.96 -0.19
N SER A 16 -9.85 -6.14 -1.31
CA SER A 16 -9.83 -7.33 -2.16
C SER A 16 -8.54 -8.15 -2.02
N ASN A 17 -7.43 -7.57 -1.53
CA ASN A 17 -6.11 -8.20 -1.52
C ASN A 17 -5.87 -9.14 -0.32
N THR A 18 -6.70 -10.17 -0.19
CA THR A 18 -6.14 -11.46 0.25
C THR A 18 -5.33 -12.04 -0.91
N ALA A 19 -4.34 -12.89 -0.64
CA ALA A 19 -3.45 -13.43 -1.67
C ALA A 19 -4.16 -14.23 -2.79
N LYS A 20 -5.47 -14.52 -2.67
CA LYS A 20 -6.28 -15.11 -3.77
C LYS A 20 -6.28 -14.24 -5.04
N GLY A 21 -6.11 -12.92 -4.93
CA GLY A 21 -5.94 -12.02 -6.09
C GLY A 21 -4.70 -12.34 -6.95
N MET A 22 -3.56 -12.62 -6.32
CA MET A 22 -2.34 -13.01 -7.04
C MET A 22 -2.30 -14.51 -7.38
N LYS A 23 -2.93 -15.38 -6.57
CA LYS A 23 -2.88 -16.86 -6.75
C LYS A 23 -3.42 -17.34 -8.11
N LYS A 24 -4.36 -16.63 -8.75
CA LYS A 24 -4.83 -17.02 -10.12
C LYS A 24 -3.82 -16.71 -11.25
N SER A 25 -2.69 -16.04 -10.99
CA SER A 25 -1.70 -15.66 -12.02
C SER A 25 -0.58 -16.68 -12.29
N LYS A 26 -0.18 -17.47 -11.28
CA LYS A 26 0.98 -18.38 -11.30
C LYS A 26 2.35 -17.77 -11.71
N MET A 27 2.52 -16.43 -11.72
CA MET A 27 3.77 -15.80 -12.20
C MET A 27 4.78 -15.47 -11.08
N LYS A 28 6.08 -15.69 -11.33
CA LYS A 28 7.19 -15.07 -10.58
C LYS A 28 7.24 -13.57 -10.88
N VAL A 29 7.43 -12.72 -9.88
CA VAL A 29 7.54 -11.25 -10.01
C VAL A 29 8.89 -10.79 -9.44
N PHE A 30 9.50 -9.74 -10.01
CA PHE A 30 10.74 -9.14 -9.52
C PHE A 30 10.46 -7.90 -8.64
N PRO A 31 11.36 -7.54 -7.69
CA PRO A 31 11.17 -6.40 -6.79
C PRO A 31 11.22 -5.00 -7.44
N GLU A 32 11.31 -4.88 -8.77
CA GLU A 32 11.29 -3.57 -9.44
C GLU A 32 9.87 -3.17 -9.86
N MET A 33 9.33 -2.19 -9.14
CA MET A 33 7.99 -1.63 -9.33
C MET A 33 8.10 -0.10 -9.45
N GLN A 34 7.46 0.48 -10.46
CA GLN A 34 7.44 1.91 -10.75
C GLN A 34 5.99 2.44 -10.75
N TRP A 35 5.81 3.71 -10.41
CA TRP A 35 4.51 4.39 -10.43
C TRP A 35 4.73 5.84 -10.83
N ASP A 36 3.84 6.39 -11.67
CA ASP A 36 3.98 7.74 -12.24
C ASP A 36 3.35 8.86 -11.37
N GLY A 37 2.84 8.50 -10.19
CA GLY A 37 2.32 9.46 -9.21
C GLY A 37 0.92 10.00 -9.53
N LYS A 38 0.21 9.46 -10.54
CA LYS A 38 -1.02 10.05 -11.08
C LYS A 38 -2.26 9.16 -10.90
N VAL A 39 -3.43 9.83 -10.87
CA VAL A 39 -4.77 9.24 -10.72
C VAL A 39 -5.52 9.33 -12.04
N TYR A 40 -6.19 8.24 -12.44
CA TYR A 40 -6.77 8.05 -13.77
C TYR A 40 -8.26 7.64 -13.72
N SER A 41 -9.05 7.97 -14.75
CA SER A 41 -10.51 7.71 -14.81
C SER A 41 -10.87 6.42 -15.59
N PRO A 42 -12.05 5.77 -15.38
CA PRO A 42 -12.29 4.38 -15.80
C PRO A 42 -12.37 4.04 -17.29
N LYS A 43 -12.58 5.00 -18.21
CA LYS A 43 -12.86 4.70 -19.61
C LYS A 43 -11.88 5.34 -20.60
N THR A 44 -10.96 4.48 -21.08
CA THR A 44 -10.27 4.53 -22.38
C THR A 44 -9.63 5.86 -22.81
N MET A 45 -8.32 5.94 -22.55
CA MET A 45 -7.29 6.11 -23.60
C MET A 45 -7.57 7.15 -24.71
N GLN A 46 -6.97 8.33 -24.54
CA GLN A 46 -6.83 9.45 -25.49
C GLN A 46 -8.11 10.17 -25.96
N LEU A 47 -8.38 11.31 -25.31
CA LEU A 47 -8.67 12.56 -26.02
C LEU A 47 -8.02 13.74 -25.26
N ASN A 48 -7.45 14.70 -25.99
CA ASN A 48 -6.92 16.01 -25.56
C ASN A 48 -5.84 16.09 -24.45
N GLY A 49 -5.38 14.97 -23.88
CA GLY A 49 -3.99 14.81 -23.40
C GLY A 49 -3.54 15.52 -22.11
N GLU A 50 -4.34 16.40 -21.49
CA GLU A 50 -4.00 16.96 -20.18
C GLU A 50 -4.34 15.97 -19.04
N TYR A 51 -3.37 15.75 -18.15
CA TYR A 51 -3.50 14.91 -16.96
C TYR A 51 -3.31 15.77 -15.71
N ILE A 52 -4.16 15.56 -14.70
CA ILE A 52 -4.04 16.26 -13.42
C ILE A 52 -2.73 15.83 -12.74
N GLU A 53 -1.91 16.82 -12.38
CA GLU A 53 -0.81 16.61 -11.43
C GLU A 53 -1.34 16.75 -10.00
N PRO A 54 -0.88 15.93 -9.04
CA PRO A 54 -1.30 16.07 -7.65
C PRO A 54 -0.87 17.43 -7.07
N GLY A 55 -1.86 18.26 -6.73
CA GLY A 55 -1.74 19.56 -6.09
C GLY A 55 -2.76 19.73 -4.96
N LEU A 56 -2.90 20.95 -4.44
CA LEU A 56 -3.71 21.28 -3.25
C LEU A 56 -5.24 21.24 -3.45
N THR A 57 -5.75 20.57 -4.50
CA THR A 57 -7.18 20.61 -4.86
C THR A 57 -7.77 19.20 -4.83
N PRO A 58 -8.69 18.89 -3.89
CA PRO A 58 -9.28 17.56 -3.77
C PRO A 58 -10.05 17.12 -5.03
N LEU A 59 -9.95 15.83 -5.35
CA LEU A 59 -10.74 15.21 -6.42
C LEU A 59 -12.21 15.06 -6.01
N ALA A 60 -13.10 15.05 -7.00
CA ALA A 60 -14.50 14.65 -6.81
C ALA A 60 -14.57 13.15 -6.51
N GLU A 61 -15.65 12.73 -5.85
CA GLU A 61 -15.89 11.32 -5.55
C GLU A 61 -16.06 10.48 -6.82
N GLY A 62 -15.61 9.22 -6.77
CA GLY A 62 -15.73 8.32 -7.91
C GLY A 62 -14.79 7.13 -7.88
N GLN A 63 -14.90 6.32 -8.93
CA GLN A 63 -13.95 5.24 -9.20
C GLN A 63 -12.84 5.78 -10.10
N TYR A 64 -11.61 5.68 -9.62
CA TYR A 64 -10.39 6.05 -10.33
C TYR A 64 -9.40 4.87 -10.31
N PHE A 65 -8.17 5.10 -10.80
CA PHE A 65 -7.10 4.10 -10.89
C PHE A 65 -5.71 4.72 -10.66
N TYR A 66 -4.78 3.98 -10.05
CA TYR A 66 -3.34 4.24 -10.13
C TYR A 66 -2.72 3.42 -11.26
N LYS A 67 -1.92 4.06 -12.13
CA LYS A 67 -1.16 3.38 -13.20
C LYS A 67 0.23 2.99 -12.69
N PHE A 68 0.41 1.73 -12.32
CA PHE A 68 1.70 1.19 -11.90
C PHE A 68 2.35 0.35 -12.99
N GLN A 69 3.64 0.12 -12.84
CA GLN A 69 4.48 -0.66 -13.73
C GLN A 69 5.29 -1.66 -12.90
N TYR A 70 5.35 -2.91 -13.32
CA TYR A 70 6.10 -3.97 -12.63
C TYR A 70 6.80 -4.87 -13.64
N ARG A 71 7.82 -5.61 -13.22
CA ARG A 71 8.53 -6.53 -14.10
C ARG A 71 8.92 -7.84 -13.42
N LEU A 72 9.13 -8.89 -14.23
CA LEU A 72 9.33 -10.26 -13.75
C LEU A 72 10.83 -10.64 -13.65
N THR A 73 11.71 -9.87 -14.30
CA THR A 73 13.17 -9.77 -14.12
C THR A 73 13.62 -8.33 -14.44
N PRO A 74 14.90 -7.92 -14.21
CA PRO A 74 15.42 -6.60 -14.62
C PRO A 74 15.54 -6.41 -16.14
N ASP A 75 15.27 -7.47 -16.89
CA ASP A 75 15.35 -7.57 -18.35
C ASP A 75 13.94 -7.65 -18.97
N TYR A 76 12.93 -7.93 -18.14
CA TYR A 76 11.53 -7.98 -18.55
C TYR A 76 10.99 -6.54 -18.74
N PRO A 77 10.17 -6.28 -19.78
CA PRO A 77 9.57 -4.96 -19.96
C PRO A 77 8.56 -4.66 -18.84
N TYR A 78 8.51 -3.39 -18.43
CA TYR A 78 7.62 -2.88 -17.39
C TYR A 78 6.14 -2.99 -17.79
N GLN A 79 5.49 -4.06 -17.31
CA GLN A 79 4.07 -4.35 -17.48
C GLN A 79 3.23 -3.26 -16.82
N VAL A 80 2.45 -2.51 -17.59
CA VAL A 80 1.51 -1.53 -17.05
C VAL A 80 0.30 -2.25 -16.48
N SER A 81 -0.09 -1.91 -15.26
CA SER A 81 -1.35 -2.35 -14.66
C SER A 81 -2.00 -1.21 -13.88
N TYR A 82 -3.30 -1.35 -13.63
CA TYR A 82 -4.13 -0.31 -13.07
C TYR A 82 -4.79 -0.81 -11.79
N ILE A 83 -4.39 -0.28 -10.63
CA ILE A 83 -5.10 -0.58 -9.35
C ILE A 83 -6.34 0.30 -9.33
N PRO A 84 -7.58 -0.25 -9.23
CA PRO A 84 -8.76 0.57 -8.97
C PRO A 84 -8.66 1.23 -7.59
N VAL A 85 -8.75 2.57 -7.57
CA VAL A 85 -8.77 3.42 -6.38
C VAL A 85 -10.13 4.10 -6.33
N LYS A 86 -10.93 3.84 -5.29
CA LYS A 86 -12.14 4.63 -5.05
C LYS A 86 -11.75 5.87 -4.26
N VAL A 87 -12.03 7.06 -4.79
CA VAL A 87 -12.02 8.29 -3.99
C VAL A 87 -13.43 8.44 -3.45
N ASP A 88 -13.54 8.47 -2.13
CA ASP A 88 -14.79 8.53 -1.43
C ASP A 88 -14.63 9.43 -0.21
N ASN A 89 -15.41 10.50 -0.16
CA ASN A 89 -15.37 11.52 0.88
C ASN A 89 -16.73 11.62 1.59
N THR A 90 -17.70 10.77 1.25
CA THR A 90 -19.04 10.81 1.83
C THR A 90 -19.06 9.92 3.07
N ALA A 91 -19.20 10.55 4.24
CA ALA A 91 -19.39 9.85 5.49
C ALA A 91 -20.59 8.88 5.42
N PRO A 92 -20.43 7.61 5.89
CA PRO A 92 -21.54 6.69 6.04
C PRO A 92 -22.52 7.21 7.10
N LYS A 93 -23.76 6.70 7.10
CA LYS A 93 -24.83 7.21 7.96
C LYS A 93 -25.55 6.07 8.66
N ILE A 94 -25.58 6.10 9.99
CA ILE A 94 -26.50 5.27 10.78
C ILE A 94 -27.91 5.87 10.56
N LEU A 95 -28.81 5.10 9.95
CA LEU A 95 -30.16 5.54 9.60
C LEU A 95 -31.17 5.29 10.72
N SER A 96 -30.98 4.22 11.49
CA SER A 96 -31.85 3.87 12.60
C SER A 96 -31.19 2.87 13.55
N VAL A 97 -31.44 3.03 14.84
CA VAL A 97 -31.17 2.03 15.89
C VAL A 97 -32.50 1.67 16.55
N ASP A 98 -32.74 0.37 16.71
CA ASP A 98 -33.91 -0.21 17.37
C ASP A 98 -33.45 -1.09 18.53
N CYS A 99 -33.61 -0.57 19.75
CA CYS A 99 -33.31 -1.28 20.99
C CYS A 99 -34.55 -1.97 21.60
N SER A 100 -35.70 -2.04 20.90
CA SER A 100 -36.93 -2.66 21.43
C SER A 100 -36.78 -4.17 21.69
N ASP A 101 -35.70 -4.76 21.20
CA ASP A 101 -35.19 -6.09 21.49
C ASP A 101 -33.76 -5.94 22.04
N PRO A 102 -33.55 -6.07 23.37
CA PRO A 102 -32.24 -5.84 23.99
C PRO A 102 -31.24 -6.98 23.75
N ASP A 103 -31.70 -8.17 23.35
CA ASP A 103 -30.85 -9.31 22.98
C ASP A 103 -30.34 -9.18 21.52
N GLU A 104 -31.14 -8.61 20.62
CA GLU A 104 -30.76 -8.27 19.24
C GLU A 104 -31.08 -6.80 18.90
N ILE A 105 -30.26 -5.87 19.41
CA ILE A 105 -30.37 -4.44 19.05
C ILE A 105 -30.07 -4.29 17.56
N LYS A 106 -31.05 -3.82 16.78
CA LYS A 106 -30.95 -3.74 15.32
C LYS A 106 -30.42 -2.36 14.91
N VAL A 107 -29.45 -2.35 14.00
CA VAL A 107 -28.90 -1.13 13.42
C VAL A 107 -28.99 -1.20 11.91
N VAL A 108 -29.50 -0.14 11.29
CA VAL A 108 -29.47 0.04 9.83
C VAL A 108 -28.53 1.20 9.53
N ALA A 109 -27.52 0.97 8.72
CA ALA A 109 -26.58 1.99 8.28
C ALA A 109 -26.45 1.97 6.74
N LYS A 110 -26.34 3.13 6.13
CA LYS A 110 -26.16 3.31 4.68
C LYS A 110 -24.76 3.86 4.40
N ASP A 111 -24.15 3.32 3.36
CA ASP A 111 -22.89 3.79 2.77
C ASP A 111 -23.19 4.13 1.30
N SER A 112 -22.70 5.27 0.84
CA SER A 112 -22.95 5.79 -0.50
C SER A 112 -21.93 6.85 -0.88
N TYR A 113 -21.71 6.99 -2.19
CA TYR A 113 -20.75 7.94 -2.76
C TYR A 113 -21.32 8.53 -4.05
N HIS A 114 -20.81 9.68 -4.47
CA HIS A 114 -21.22 10.31 -5.72
C HIS A 114 -20.36 9.79 -6.89
N GLN A 115 -20.98 9.66 -8.06
CA GLN A 115 -20.31 9.22 -9.28
C GLN A 115 -20.83 10.01 -10.48
N HIS A 116 -19.91 10.66 -11.20
CA HIS A 116 -20.26 11.33 -12.45
C HIS A 116 -20.62 10.30 -13.55
N PRO A 117 -21.69 10.52 -14.37
CA PRO A 117 -22.08 9.60 -15.45
C PRO A 117 -21.02 9.49 -16.57
N ASP A 118 -20.38 10.60 -16.92
CA ASP A 118 -19.22 10.61 -17.82
C ASP A 118 -17.97 10.19 -17.06
N LYS A 119 -17.53 8.94 -17.33
CA LYS A 119 -16.36 8.27 -16.75
C LYS A 119 -15.09 8.38 -17.61
N SER A 120 -15.05 9.31 -18.58
CA SER A 120 -13.86 9.63 -19.37
C SER A 120 -13.06 10.81 -18.79
N LYS A 121 -13.73 11.67 -18.01
CA LYS A 121 -13.14 12.85 -17.38
C LYS A 121 -12.73 12.58 -15.92
N THR A 122 -11.83 13.40 -15.41
CA THR A 122 -11.52 13.51 -13.98
C THR A 122 -12.05 14.86 -13.50
N TRP A 123 -12.67 14.89 -12.32
CA TRP A 123 -13.36 16.06 -11.77
C TRP A 123 -12.79 16.43 -10.40
N PHE A 124 -12.90 17.68 -10.00
CA PHE A 124 -12.50 18.15 -8.67
C PHE A 124 -13.72 18.31 -7.75
N ASN A 125 -13.48 18.29 -6.43
CA ASN A 125 -14.54 18.45 -5.43
C ASN A 125 -15.33 19.77 -5.65
N TYR A 126 -14.65 20.85 -6.09
CA TYR A 126 -15.33 22.10 -6.42
C TYR A 126 -16.29 21.99 -7.63
N ASP A 127 -16.06 21.06 -8.58
CA ASP A 127 -16.98 20.82 -9.71
C ASP A 127 -18.25 20.12 -9.22
N GLN A 128 -18.09 19.15 -8.32
CA GLN A 128 -19.18 18.43 -7.65
C GLN A 128 -20.00 19.37 -6.76
N ILE A 129 -19.35 20.25 -5.98
CA ILE A 129 -20.02 21.27 -5.15
C ILE A 129 -20.77 22.30 -6.01
N LYS A 130 -20.22 22.72 -7.16
CA LYS A 130 -20.89 23.66 -8.08
C LYS A 130 -22.01 23.02 -8.89
N ASN A 131 -21.92 21.73 -9.20
CA ASN A 131 -22.85 21.03 -10.09
C ASN A 131 -23.33 19.69 -9.50
N PRO A 132 -23.92 19.65 -8.28
CA PRO A 132 -24.22 18.39 -7.60
C PRO A 132 -25.17 17.49 -8.40
N ALA A 133 -26.12 18.08 -9.14
CA ALA A 133 -27.04 17.37 -10.02
C ALA A 133 -26.38 16.69 -11.24
N ALA A 134 -25.11 16.99 -11.55
CA ALA A 134 -24.35 16.27 -12.57
C ALA A 134 -23.81 14.92 -12.06
N PHE A 135 -23.84 14.67 -10.75
CA PHE A 135 -23.34 13.45 -10.12
C PHE A 135 -24.50 12.59 -9.61
N LYS A 136 -24.38 11.27 -9.75
CA LYS A 136 -25.35 10.30 -9.23
C LYS A 136 -24.86 9.73 -7.90
N GLU A 137 -25.71 9.72 -6.88
CA GLU A 137 -25.47 8.92 -5.67
C GLU A 137 -25.52 7.41 -6.01
N VAL A 138 -24.50 6.67 -5.59
CA VAL A 138 -24.36 5.22 -5.79
C VAL A 138 -24.20 4.56 -4.43
N ALA A 139 -25.08 3.60 -4.14
CA ALA A 139 -25.03 2.77 -2.95
C ALA A 139 -23.73 1.95 -2.85
N ASN A 140 -23.21 1.80 -1.65
CA ASN A 140 -21.99 1.07 -1.34
C ASN A 140 -22.16 0.20 -0.09
N LYS A 141 -21.29 -0.81 0.10
CA LYS A 141 -21.34 -1.70 1.25
C LYS A 141 -20.37 -1.23 2.34
N LEU A 142 -20.97 -0.85 3.48
CA LEU A 142 -20.27 -0.42 4.69
C LEU A 142 -19.14 -1.40 5.08
N TRP A 143 -18.03 -0.87 5.58
CA TRP A 143 -16.90 -1.69 6.00
C TRP A 143 -17.11 -2.27 7.40
N PHE A 144 -17.46 -1.42 8.37
CA PHE A 144 -17.58 -1.81 9.77
C PHE A 144 -18.61 -0.96 10.50
N LEU A 145 -19.14 -1.50 11.60
CA LEU A 145 -19.95 -0.79 12.57
C LEU A 145 -19.34 -1.07 13.93
N GLY A 146 -18.81 -0.04 14.58
CA GLY A 146 -18.34 -0.10 15.96
C GLY A 146 -19.53 0.02 16.92
N ALA A 147 -19.41 -0.65 18.06
CA ALA A 147 -20.32 -0.51 19.20
C ALA A 147 -19.52 -0.66 20.50
N SER A 148 -19.72 0.25 21.45
CA SER A 148 -19.13 0.15 22.80
C SER A 148 -20.01 0.84 23.84
N PHE A 149 -19.77 0.55 25.12
CA PHE A 149 -20.35 1.34 26.21
C PHE A 149 -19.38 2.45 26.61
N VAL A 150 -19.90 3.66 26.81
CA VAL A 150 -19.13 4.83 27.22
C VAL A 150 -19.68 5.47 28.48
N ASP A 151 -18.80 6.18 29.22
CA ASP A 151 -19.18 7.01 30.37
C ASP A 151 -19.79 8.36 29.93
N GLU A 152 -19.96 9.31 30.85
CA GLU A 152 -20.60 10.60 30.54
C GLU A 152 -19.65 11.54 29.78
N GLU A 153 -18.35 11.35 29.97
CA GLU A 153 -17.24 12.03 29.27
C GLU A 153 -16.92 11.39 27.91
N GLY A 154 -17.41 10.17 27.63
CA GLY A 154 -17.24 9.45 26.35
C GLY A 154 -16.08 8.45 26.32
N ASN A 155 -15.44 8.14 27.46
CA ASN A 155 -14.39 7.13 27.52
C ASN A 155 -14.98 5.70 27.45
N LEU A 156 -14.21 4.77 26.90
CA LEU A 156 -14.60 3.37 26.76
C LEU A 156 -14.70 2.65 28.11
N ILE A 157 -15.91 2.19 28.46
CA ILE A 157 -16.14 1.33 29.62
C ILE A 157 -15.73 -0.11 29.26
N LYS A 158 -14.80 -0.68 30.03
CA LYS A 158 -14.21 -1.99 29.75
C LYS A 158 -15.09 -3.16 30.25
N GLU A 159 -16.21 -3.35 29.58
CA GLU A 159 -17.27 -4.33 29.87
C GLU A 159 -17.48 -5.32 28.68
N PRO A 160 -18.33 -6.37 28.76
CA PRO A 160 -18.09 -7.63 28.04
C PRO A 160 -18.42 -7.60 26.53
N ASP A 161 -17.90 -8.62 25.82
CA ASP A 161 -17.96 -8.83 24.36
C ASP A 161 -19.30 -8.47 23.66
N LEU A 162 -19.46 -7.19 23.28
CA LEU A 162 -20.49 -6.77 22.34
C LEU A 162 -20.22 -7.37 20.95
N LYS A 163 -21.11 -8.26 20.50
CA LYS A 163 -20.96 -8.97 19.22
C LYS A 163 -21.81 -8.30 18.15
N VAL A 164 -21.17 -7.44 17.36
CA VAL A 164 -21.77 -6.77 16.20
C VAL A 164 -21.78 -7.74 15.00
N ILE A 165 -22.96 -8.22 14.64
CA ILE A 165 -23.20 -9.21 13.59
C ILE A 165 -23.77 -8.51 12.36
N ASN A 166 -23.12 -8.60 11.22
CA ASN A 166 -23.68 -8.17 9.93
C ASN A 166 -24.75 -9.18 9.48
N LYS A 167 -25.99 -8.73 9.29
CA LYS A 167 -27.15 -9.54 8.89
C LYS A 167 -27.48 -9.40 7.38
N GLY A 168 -26.67 -8.66 6.62
CA GLY A 168 -26.81 -8.53 5.16
C GLY A 168 -26.70 -7.10 4.63
N TYR A 169 -26.65 -6.99 3.30
CA TYR A 169 -26.63 -5.73 2.55
C TYR A 169 -27.76 -5.75 1.52
N ASP A 170 -28.61 -4.73 1.53
CA ASP A 170 -29.66 -4.48 0.53
C ASP A 170 -29.07 -3.59 -0.59
N PRO A 171 -28.75 -4.15 -1.77
CA PRO A 171 -28.12 -3.40 -2.85
C PRO A 171 -29.10 -2.46 -3.59
N ILE A 172 -30.40 -2.54 -3.31
CA ILE A 172 -31.42 -1.66 -3.90
C ILE A 172 -31.51 -0.36 -3.10
N LYS A 173 -31.39 -0.46 -1.76
CA LYS A 173 -31.46 0.69 -0.85
C LYS A 173 -30.09 1.25 -0.43
N GLY A 174 -29.03 0.44 -0.55
CA GLY A 174 -27.71 0.74 0.02
C GLY A 174 -27.62 0.53 1.53
N GLU A 175 -28.58 -0.18 2.12
CA GLU A 175 -28.64 -0.42 3.56
C GLU A 175 -27.83 -1.66 3.93
N THR A 176 -26.88 -1.51 4.85
CA THR A 176 -26.25 -2.62 5.56
C THR A 176 -26.93 -2.78 6.92
N ARG A 177 -27.38 -4.00 7.22
CA ARG A 177 -28.16 -4.31 8.41
C ARG A 177 -27.29 -5.07 9.40
N TYR A 178 -27.34 -4.66 10.66
CA TYR A 178 -26.57 -5.24 11.76
C TYR A 178 -27.46 -5.58 12.94
N VAL A 179 -26.99 -6.51 13.75
CA VAL A 179 -27.54 -6.83 15.07
C VAL A 179 -26.39 -6.83 16.08
N ILE A 180 -26.57 -6.15 17.20
CA ILE A 180 -25.63 -6.14 18.31
C ILE A 180 -26.19 -7.08 19.39
N ARG A 181 -25.42 -8.12 19.73
CA ARG A 181 -25.73 -9.05 20.83
C ARG A 181 -24.81 -8.81 22.03
N GLY A 182 -25.26 -9.17 23.22
CA GLY A 182 -24.51 -9.06 24.48
C GLY A 182 -24.76 -7.77 25.27
N ALA A 183 -25.59 -6.85 24.76
CA ALA A 183 -25.89 -5.58 25.43
C ALA A 183 -26.87 -5.73 26.61
N ASN A 184 -27.85 -6.64 26.50
CA ASN A 184 -28.98 -6.81 27.43
C ASN A 184 -28.60 -6.86 28.92
N SER A 185 -27.51 -7.55 29.27
CA SER A 185 -27.06 -7.72 30.64
C SER A 185 -26.56 -6.44 31.33
N ASN A 186 -26.26 -5.39 30.56
CA ASN A 186 -25.60 -4.17 31.05
C ASN A 186 -26.26 -2.88 30.54
N LEU A 187 -27.54 -2.87 30.15
CA LEU A 187 -28.16 -1.65 29.59
C LEU A 187 -28.38 -0.51 30.61
N GLN A 188 -28.85 -0.82 31.82
CA GLN A 188 -29.34 0.20 32.76
C GLN A 188 -28.25 1.21 33.16
N GLY A 189 -28.51 2.49 32.93
CA GLY A 189 -27.62 3.59 33.31
C GLY A 189 -26.30 3.66 32.51
N LYS A 190 -26.20 2.98 31.36
CA LYS A 190 -25.07 3.09 30.44
C LYS A 190 -25.42 3.91 29.20
N THR A 191 -24.39 4.38 28.50
CA THR A 191 -24.53 4.94 27.14
C THR A 191 -23.91 3.96 26.14
N LEU A 192 -24.71 3.45 25.20
CA LEU A 192 -24.23 2.68 24.05
C LEU A 192 -23.84 3.67 22.94
N GLU A 193 -22.57 3.68 22.55
CA GLU A 193 -22.05 4.49 21.45
C GLU A 193 -21.81 3.61 20.21
N LEU A 194 -22.25 4.11 19.05
CA LEU A 194 -22.09 3.46 17.75
C LEU A 194 -21.46 4.42 16.74
N ALA A 195 -20.56 3.89 15.91
CA ALA A 195 -19.99 4.62 14.77
C ALA A 195 -19.86 3.68 13.56
N ALA A 196 -20.35 4.11 12.41
CA ALA A 196 -20.19 3.39 11.16
C ALA A 196 -18.91 3.84 10.42
N LEU A 197 -18.23 2.91 9.75
CA LEU A 197 -16.97 3.14 9.03
C LEU A 197 -17.08 2.58 7.61
N ASP A 198 -16.75 3.40 6.61
CA ASP A 198 -16.78 3.04 5.19
C ASP A 198 -15.46 2.41 4.70
N GLY A 199 -15.28 2.31 3.38
CA GLY A 199 -14.04 1.80 2.77
C GLY A 199 -12.94 2.80 2.43
N ALA A 200 -13.15 4.11 2.62
CA ALA A 200 -12.10 5.12 2.60
C ALA A 200 -11.65 5.53 4.02
N ALA A 201 -12.24 4.91 5.04
CA ALA A 201 -12.12 5.22 6.46
C ALA A 201 -12.77 6.54 6.89
N ASN A 202 -13.83 6.97 6.19
CA ASN A 202 -14.76 8.00 6.67
C ASN A 202 -15.66 7.41 7.77
N PHE A 203 -15.81 8.15 8.87
CA PHE A 203 -16.69 7.79 9.98
C PHE A 203 -18.07 8.44 9.81
N SER A 204 -19.11 7.81 10.33
CA SER A 204 -20.42 8.46 10.47
C SER A 204 -20.43 9.49 11.59
N ASP A 205 -21.49 10.30 11.62
CA ASP A 205 -21.93 10.91 12.87
C ASP A 205 -22.05 9.84 13.98
N THR A 206 -21.61 10.18 15.19
CA THR A 206 -21.60 9.28 16.35
C THR A 206 -23.01 9.18 16.90
N PHE A 207 -23.51 7.95 17.04
CA PHE A 207 -24.87 7.68 17.48
C PHE A 207 -24.83 7.17 18.92
N ARG A 208 -25.32 7.97 19.89
CA ARG A 208 -25.39 7.59 21.31
C ARG A 208 -26.81 7.22 21.71
N VAL A 209 -26.94 6.11 22.43
CA VAL A 209 -28.18 5.66 23.06
C VAL A 209 -27.95 5.63 24.58
N LYS A 210 -28.48 6.63 25.30
CA LYS A 210 -28.37 6.72 26.76
C LYS A 210 -29.58 6.03 27.39
N PHE A 211 -29.34 4.99 28.18
CA PHE A 211 -30.39 4.23 28.86
C PHE A 211 -30.60 4.79 30.28
N ASP A 212 -31.85 4.87 30.73
CA ASP A 212 -32.16 5.34 32.07
C ASP A 212 -31.53 4.41 33.14
N LYS A 213 -31.16 4.99 34.28
CA LYS A 213 -30.59 4.23 35.42
C LYS A 213 -31.62 3.30 36.06
N ASN A 214 -32.87 3.72 36.08
CA ASN A 214 -33.99 3.05 36.74
C ASN A 214 -35.09 2.69 35.74
N LEU A 215 -35.94 1.72 36.10
CA LEU A 215 -37.19 1.47 35.36
C LEU A 215 -38.25 2.50 35.73
N THR A 216 -39.07 2.91 34.77
CA THR A 216 -40.29 3.70 34.97
C THR A 216 -41.47 2.95 34.37
N ASP A 217 -42.58 2.84 35.10
CA ASP A 217 -43.78 2.07 34.73
C ASP A 217 -43.51 0.65 34.19
N GLY A 218 -42.49 -0.01 34.75
CA GLY A 218 -42.08 -1.36 34.36
C GLY A 218 -41.25 -1.43 33.07
N LYS A 219 -40.68 -0.31 32.59
CA LYS A 219 -39.89 -0.23 31.36
C LYS A 219 -38.56 0.50 31.57
N LEU A 220 -37.54 0.13 30.80
CA LEU A 220 -36.30 0.88 30.67
C LEU A 220 -36.43 1.85 29.51
N ASN A 221 -36.57 3.15 29.81
CA ASN A 221 -36.53 4.17 28.76
C ASN A 221 -35.11 4.35 28.24
N TYR A 222 -34.99 4.84 27.02
CA TYR A 222 -33.71 5.24 26.44
C TYR A 222 -33.88 6.46 25.54
N GLN A 223 -32.85 7.30 25.51
CA GLN A 223 -32.81 8.52 24.73
C GLN A 223 -31.77 8.37 23.61
N ILE A 224 -32.13 8.82 22.41
CA ILE A 224 -31.26 8.76 21.24
C ILE A 224 -30.70 10.16 20.94
N ASN A 225 -29.38 10.23 20.80
CA ASN A 225 -28.68 11.32 20.12
C ASN A 225 -28.07 10.75 18.82
N GLU A 226 -28.57 11.23 17.68
CA GLU A 226 -28.18 10.74 16.35
C GLU A 226 -26.85 11.33 15.84
N LYS A 227 -26.30 12.35 16.53
CA LYS A 227 -25.14 13.14 16.10
C LYS A 227 -24.31 13.65 17.30
N ALA A 228 -23.98 12.77 18.22
CA ALA A 228 -23.26 13.09 19.46
C ALA A 228 -21.85 13.68 19.23
N ASN A 229 -21.29 13.57 18.02
CA ASN A 229 -20.05 14.24 17.61
C ASN A 229 -20.23 15.73 17.25
N LYS A 230 -21.45 16.17 16.95
CA LYS A 230 -21.77 17.53 16.47
C LYS A 230 -22.69 18.32 17.42
N ASP A 231 -23.45 17.64 18.27
CA ASP A 231 -24.22 18.22 19.37
C ASP A 231 -24.27 17.20 20.52
N GLU A 232 -23.52 17.44 21.60
CA GLU A 232 -23.38 16.48 22.70
C GLU A 232 -24.60 16.46 23.65
N GLU A 233 -25.44 17.51 23.62
CA GLU A 233 -26.60 17.66 24.50
C GLU A 233 -27.94 17.28 23.82
N ALA A 234 -27.98 17.19 22.48
CA ALA A 234 -29.20 16.90 21.69
C ALA A 234 -29.74 15.44 21.79
N TYR A 235 -30.24 15.06 22.96
CA TYR A 235 -31.04 13.86 23.15
C TYR A 235 -32.52 14.10 22.77
N LYS A 236 -33.08 13.27 21.87
CA LYS A 236 -34.49 13.36 21.47
C LYS A 236 -35.41 12.70 22.50
N ALA A 237 -35.98 13.49 23.40
CA ALA A 237 -37.02 13.03 24.33
C ALA A 237 -38.34 12.70 23.61
N ASN A 238 -38.86 11.47 23.77
CA ASN A 238 -40.23 11.07 23.42
C ASN A 238 -40.60 9.67 23.93
N ASP A 239 -41.88 9.44 24.21
CA ASP A 239 -42.44 8.22 24.84
C ASP A 239 -42.41 6.94 23.94
N LYS A 240 -41.65 6.95 22.86
CA LYS A 240 -41.53 5.84 21.90
C LYS A 240 -40.39 4.86 22.21
N TYR A 241 -39.45 5.25 23.05
CA TYR A 241 -38.17 4.57 23.22
C TYR A 241 -38.07 3.94 24.61
N ALA A 242 -38.76 2.80 24.77
CA ALA A 242 -38.78 2.04 26.01
C ALA A 242 -38.69 0.53 25.77
N ILE A 243 -38.03 -0.18 26.69
CA ILE A 243 -37.87 -1.64 26.69
C ILE A 243 -38.67 -2.22 27.85
N GLU A 244 -39.65 -3.06 27.56
CA GLU A 244 -40.43 -3.77 28.60
C GLU A 244 -39.49 -4.57 29.52
N SER A 245 -39.66 -4.45 30.84
CA SER A 245 -38.75 -5.08 31.82
C SER A 245 -38.65 -6.60 31.69
N ASN A 246 -39.69 -7.27 31.19
CA ASN A 246 -39.68 -8.72 30.93
C ASN A 246 -38.76 -9.16 29.77
N LYS A 247 -38.13 -8.22 29.04
CA LYS A 247 -37.08 -8.49 28.04
C LYS A 247 -35.67 -8.31 28.59
N LEU A 248 -35.52 -7.65 29.74
CA LEU A 248 -34.23 -7.28 30.30
C LEU A 248 -33.60 -8.44 31.09
N LYS A 249 -32.28 -8.57 31.01
CA LYS A 249 -31.50 -9.60 31.72
C LYS A 249 -30.77 -9.09 32.97
N THR A 250 -30.94 -7.81 33.32
CA THR A 250 -30.34 -7.22 34.52
C THR A 250 -30.97 -7.77 35.79
N ASN A 251 -30.13 -8.22 36.71
CA ASN A 251 -30.52 -8.34 38.12
C ASN A 251 -30.62 -6.93 38.75
N ALA A 252 -31.16 -6.88 39.98
CA ALA A 252 -31.40 -5.66 40.76
C ALA A 252 -30.13 -4.79 40.96
N PRO A 253 -30.26 -3.49 41.31
CA PRO A 253 -29.22 -2.49 41.04
C PRO A 253 -27.91 -2.67 41.81
N LEU A 254 -26.84 -2.11 41.23
CA LEU A 254 -25.45 -2.26 41.62
C LEU A 254 -25.14 -1.84 43.08
N GLU A 255 -24.91 -2.82 43.95
CA GLU A 255 -23.96 -2.72 45.06
C GLU A 255 -22.92 -3.86 45.01
N ASN A 256 -21.73 -3.60 45.56
CA ASN A 256 -20.51 -4.34 45.31
C ASN A 256 -20.50 -5.80 45.81
N LYS A 257 -20.32 -6.77 44.89
CA LYS A 257 -19.26 -7.81 44.93
C LYS A 257 -19.28 -8.72 43.67
N PRO A 258 -18.16 -9.39 43.34
CA PRO A 258 -18.11 -10.32 42.21
C PRO A 258 -18.87 -11.62 42.52
N ALA A 259 -19.46 -12.22 41.49
CA ALA A 259 -20.19 -13.49 41.55
C ALA A 259 -19.83 -14.39 40.36
N GLU A 260 -19.98 -15.69 40.54
CA GLU A 260 -19.48 -16.74 39.65
C GLU A 260 -20.35 -16.95 38.40
N GLU A 261 -19.75 -17.52 37.35
CA GLU A 261 -20.48 -17.94 36.14
C GLU A 261 -21.53 -19.02 36.48
N LYS A 262 -22.75 -18.84 35.99
CA LYS A 262 -23.79 -19.88 35.99
C LYS A 262 -24.04 -20.34 34.57
N GLU A 263 -23.95 -21.65 34.34
CA GLU A 263 -24.39 -22.24 33.08
C GLU A 263 -25.90 -22.02 32.87
N GLU A 264 -26.28 -21.57 31.67
CA GLU A 264 -27.68 -21.43 31.29
C GLU A 264 -28.24 -22.83 30.93
N ASN A 265 -29.27 -23.28 31.64
CA ASN A 265 -29.85 -24.61 31.45
C ASN A 265 -30.70 -24.66 30.17
N ASP A 266 -30.11 -25.17 29.08
CA ASP A 266 -30.84 -25.48 27.85
C ASP A 266 -32.10 -26.31 28.11
N LYS A 267 -33.17 -25.96 27.38
CA LYS A 267 -34.37 -26.79 27.23
C LYS A 267 -33.96 -28.18 26.72
N LYS A 268 -34.29 -29.23 27.47
CA LYS A 268 -34.17 -30.61 27.01
C LYS A 268 -35.15 -30.84 25.85
N VAL A 269 -34.62 -31.17 24.68
CA VAL A 269 -35.42 -31.46 23.48
C VAL A 269 -35.62 -32.98 23.38
N GLU A 270 -36.77 -33.41 22.84
CA GLU A 270 -37.10 -34.83 22.68
C GLU A 270 -36.79 -35.32 21.26
N GLY A 271 -36.25 -36.53 21.17
CA GLY A 271 -35.80 -37.15 19.92
C GLY A 271 -34.29 -37.06 19.69
N ALA A 272 -33.78 -37.91 18.82
CA ALA A 272 -32.37 -37.87 18.41
C ALA A 272 -32.17 -36.76 17.35
N PRO A 273 -31.04 -36.02 17.40
CA PRO A 273 -30.70 -35.04 16.37
C PRO A 273 -30.74 -35.62 14.95
N GLU A 274 -31.39 -34.91 14.03
CA GLU A 274 -31.54 -35.29 12.62
C GLU A 274 -30.95 -34.21 11.70
N ILE A 275 -30.29 -34.59 10.62
CA ILE A 275 -29.75 -33.67 9.60
C ILE A 275 -30.64 -33.74 8.34
N VAL A 276 -31.26 -32.63 7.98
CA VAL A 276 -32.06 -32.50 6.75
C VAL A 276 -31.34 -31.61 5.75
N LEU A 277 -31.06 -32.14 4.56
CA LEU A 277 -30.29 -31.46 3.52
C LEU A 277 -31.16 -30.58 2.63
N ASP A 278 -30.72 -29.34 2.38
CA ASP A 278 -31.25 -28.48 1.33
C ASP A 278 -30.61 -28.85 -0.02
N LYS A 279 -31.29 -29.74 -0.75
CA LYS A 279 -30.86 -30.22 -2.08
C LYS A 279 -31.02 -29.17 -3.20
N THR A 280 -31.55 -27.99 -2.89
CA THR A 280 -31.75 -26.89 -3.84
C THR A 280 -30.51 -25.99 -3.92
N HIS A 281 -29.79 -25.81 -2.81
CA HIS A 281 -28.62 -24.92 -2.72
C HIS A 281 -27.31 -25.66 -2.39
N SER A 282 -27.36 -26.96 -2.08
CA SER A 282 -26.17 -27.81 -1.92
C SER A 282 -25.61 -28.28 -3.26
N THR A 283 -24.29 -28.20 -3.44
CA THR A 283 -23.56 -28.70 -4.62
C THR A 283 -23.36 -30.22 -4.53
N THR A 284 -24.47 -30.96 -4.49
CA THR A 284 -24.47 -32.41 -4.22
C THR A 284 -25.33 -33.18 -5.24
N GLY A 285 -24.72 -34.16 -5.90
CA GLY A 285 -25.40 -35.10 -6.80
C GLY A 285 -25.88 -36.37 -6.12
N LYS A 286 -26.60 -37.21 -6.90
CA LYS A 286 -26.86 -38.61 -6.53
C LYS A 286 -25.57 -39.43 -6.60
N LEU A 287 -25.58 -40.59 -5.98
CA LEU A 287 -24.60 -41.65 -6.22
C LEU A 287 -25.06 -42.51 -7.40
N GLU A 288 -24.11 -42.96 -8.21
CA GLU A 288 -24.33 -43.85 -9.36
C GLU A 288 -23.38 -45.08 -9.27
N ASP A 289 -23.62 -46.14 -10.04
CA ASP A 289 -22.78 -47.35 -10.02
C ASP A 289 -21.31 -47.11 -10.42
N SER A 290 -21.04 -45.97 -11.07
CA SER A 290 -19.70 -45.45 -11.36
C SER A 290 -18.95 -44.91 -10.13
N ASP A 291 -19.64 -44.64 -9.02
CA ASP A 291 -19.06 -44.19 -7.76
C ASP A 291 -18.74 -45.34 -6.79
N LEU A 292 -18.92 -46.60 -7.20
CA LEU A 292 -18.69 -47.80 -6.41
C LEU A 292 -17.22 -48.23 -6.44
N ARG A 293 -16.52 -48.05 -5.32
CA ARG A 293 -15.09 -48.37 -5.18
C ARG A 293 -14.83 -49.86 -4.95
N SER A 294 -13.59 -50.28 -5.23
CA SER A 294 -13.05 -51.57 -4.78
C SER A 294 -12.50 -51.44 -3.35
N ILE A 295 -12.82 -52.38 -2.47
CA ILE A 295 -12.32 -52.45 -1.09
C ILE A 295 -11.37 -53.66 -0.95
N PRO A 296 -10.12 -53.45 -0.47
CA PRO A 296 -9.26 -54.51 0.07
C PRO A 296 -9.98 -55.48 1.02
N LYS A 297 -9.94 -56.78 0.73
CA LYS A 297 -10.24 -57.80 1.76
C LYS A 297 -8.98 -58.04 2.59
N PRO A 298 -9.02 -57.90 3.92
CA PRO A 298 -7.92 -58.35 4.77
C PRO A 298 -7.84 -59.89 4.83
N LYS A 299 -6.64 -60.40 5.09
CA LYS A 299 -6.30 -61.83 5.13
C LYS A 299 -5.67 -62.16 6.49
N THR A 300 -6.20 -63.15 7.22
CA THR A 300 -5.65 -63.53 8.53
C THR A 300 -4.78 -64.78 8.43
N TYR A 301 -3.57 -64.71 8.98
CA TYR A 301 -2.62 -65.83 9.09
C TYR A 301 -1.77 -65.68 10.35
N ASN A 302 -1.09 -66.73 10.80
CA ASN A 302 -0.24 -66.65 11.99
C ASN A 302 1.10 -65.97 11.66
N LYS A 303 1.53 -65.02 12.50
CA LYS A 303 2.79 -64.29 12.38
C LYS A 303 3.57 -64.43 13.69
N TYR A 304 4.87 -64.69 13.57
CA TYR A 304 5.74 -64.93 14.73
C TYR A 304 6.06 -63.62 15.45
N ASP A 305 5.74 -63.54 16.75
CA ASP A 305 6.03 -62.40 17.61
C ASP A 305 7.45 -62.53 18.19
N PHE A 306 8.38 -61.76 17.65
CA PHE A 306 9.80 -61.78 18.06
C PHE A 306 10.04 -61.30 19.50
N ILE A 307 9.04 -60.72 20.17
CA ILE A 307 9.13 -60.20 21.55
C ILE A 307 8.63 -61.23 22.56
N THR A 308 7.58 -62.01 22.23
CA THR A 308 7.08 -63.08 23.12
C THR A 308 7.45 -64.50 22.70
N GLY A 309 8.00 -64.70 21.50
CA GLY A 309 8.46 -66.00 21.00
C GLY A 309 7.35 -66.93 20.49
N GLU A 310 6.13 -66.42 20.30
CA GLU A 310 4.93 -67.19 19.95
C GLU A 310 4.38 -66.80 18.57
N GLU A 311 3.73 -67.73 17.88
CA GLU A 311 2.89 -67.38 16.73
C GLU A 311 1.52 -66.85 17.19
N LYS A 312 1.13 -65.68 16.67
CA LYS A 312 -0.17 -65.06 16.96
C LYS A 312 -0.95 -64.81 15.67
N PRO A 313 -2.29 -64.92 15.69
CA PRO A 313 -3.12 -64.60 14.53
C PRO A 313 -2.98 -63.11 14.20
N TYR A 314 -2.48 -62.85 12.99
CA TYR A 314 -2.23 -61.53 12.45
C TYR A 314 -3.13 -61.31 11.24
N THR A 315 -3.86 -60.20 11.24
CA THR A 315 -4.69 -59.79 10.10
C THR A 315 -3.92 -58.80 9.26
N ASP A 316 -3.57 -59.23 8.05
CA ASP A 316 -2.91 -58.46 7.01
C ASP A 316 -3.94 -57.65 6.23
N TYR A 317 -3.70 -56.35 6.09
CA TYR A 317 -4.57 -55.40 5.39
C TYR A 317 -3.99 -54.93 4.05
N GLY A 318 -2.85 -55.51 3.61
CA GLY A 318 -2.13 -55.19 2.39
C GLY A 318 -0.81 -54.45 2.60
N ASP A 319 0.15 -54.68 1.72
CA ASP A 319 1.41 -53.94 1.69
C ASP A 319 1.22 -52.53 1.09
N PHE A 320 0.87 -51.58 1.96
CA PHE A 320 0.78 -50.16 1.61
C PHE A 320 2.14 -49.48 1.33
N ASN A 321 3.27 -50.17 1.49
CA ASN A 321 4.60 -49.67 1.14
C ASN A 321 5.08 -50.14 -0.24
N GLY A 322 4.48 -51.22 -0.76
CA GLY A 322 4.76 -51.81 -2.06
C GLY A 322 4.07 -51.13 -3.23
N LYS A 323 3.60 -51.93 -4.20
CA LYS A 323 2.90 -51.42 -5.39
C LYS A 323 1.42 -51.20 -5.07
N LEU A 324 0.94 -50.00 -5.32
CA LEU A 324 -0.48 -49.64 -5.21
C LEU A 324 -1.17 -49.64 -6.58
N ASP A 325 -2.49 -49.76 -6.58
CA ASP A 325 -3.35 -49.48 -7.74
C ASP A 325 -3.54 -47.97 -7.97
N ALA A 326 -4.31 -47.61 -9.00
CA ALA A 326 -4.60 -46.21 -9.34
C ALA A 326 -5.45 -45.48 -8.27
N ASP A 327 -6.22 -46.22 -7.48
CA ASP A 327 -7.13 -45.70 -6.45
C ASP A 327 -6.43 -45.56 -5.08
N GLY A 328 -5.21 -46.10 -4.96
CA GLY A 328 -4.34 -46.05 -3.79
C GLY A 328 -4.44 -47.26 -2.85
N ASN A 329 -5.04 -48.37 -3.29
CA ASN A 329 -5.07 -49.63 -2.55
C ASN A 329 -3.82 -50.47 -2.84
N PRO A 330 -3.36 -51.32 -1.92
CA PRO A 330 -2.18 -52.17 -2.15
C PRO A 330 -2.55 -53.35 -3.05
N LEU A 331 -1.69 -53.67 -4.03
CA LEU A 331 -1.92 -54.78 -4.97
C LEU A 331 -1.59 -56.17 -4.38
N PHE A 332 -0.95 -56.19 -3.22
CA PHE A 332 -0.42 -57.39 -2.56
C PHE A 332 -0.62 -57.32 -1.05
N TYR A 333 -0.63 -58.47 -0.39
CA TYR A 333 -0.48 -58.65 1.05
C TYR A 333 0.99 -58.47 1.49
N GLU A 334 1.26 -58.29 2.79
CA GLU A 334 2.64 -58.22 3.33
C GLU A 334 3.43 -59.52 3.09
N ASP A 335 2.75 -60.65 2.90
CA ASP A 335 3.37 -61.92 2.49
C ASP A 335 3.71 -62.01 0.98
N GLY A 336 3.41 -60.97 0.20
CA GLY A 336 3.67 -60.86 -1.23
C GLY A 336 2.63 -61.55 -2.14
N THR A 337 1.57 -62.16 -1.60
CA THR A 337 0.48 -62.72 -2.41
C THR A 337 -0.47 -61.62 -2.92
N ASN A 338 -1.09 -61.84 -4.09
CA ASN A 338 -2.01 -60.86 -4.69
C ASN A 338 -3.19 -60.52 -3.76
N MET A 339 -3.58 -59.25 -3.68
CA MET A 339 -4.72 -58.81 -2.88
C MET A 339 -6.08 -59.27 -3.48
N GLU A 340 -6.97 -59.76 -2.63
CA GLU A 340 -8.39 -59.88 -2.96
C GLU A 340 -9.14 -58.57 -2.72
N TYR A 341 -10.09 -58.25 -3.61
CA TYR A 341 -10.97 -57.09 -3.47
C TYR A 341 -12.44 -57.50 -3.41
N ALA A 342 -13.26 -56.72 -2.71
CA ALA A 342 -14.71 -56.75 -2.79
C ALA A 342 -15.18 -55.40 -3.35
N LYS A 343 -16.01 -55.41 -4.41
CA LYS A 343 -16.60 -54.16 -4.92
C LYS A 343 -17.74 -53.70 -4.00
N GLU A 344 -17.83 -52.39 -3.75
CA GLU A 344 -18.99 -51.82 -3.06
C GLU A 344 -20.28 -52.01 -3.86
N THR A 345 -21.40 -52.04 -3.15
CA THR A 345 -22.76 -52.07 -3.71
C THR A 345 -23.54 -50.85 -3.22
N MET A 346 -24.49 -50.36 -4.02
CA MET A 346 -25.32 -49.20 -3.65
C MET A 346 -26.06 -49.42 -2.32
N ALA A 347 -26.71 -50.58 -2.15
CA ALA A 347 -27.33 -50.97 -0.88
C ALA A 347 -26.35 -51.06 0.30
N GLY A 348 -25.07 -51.34 0.05
CA GLY A 348 -24.01 -51.31 1.04
C GLY A 348 -23.61 -49.89 1.46
N LEU A 349 -23.59 -48.93 0.52
CA LEU A 349 -23.35 -47.51 0.80
C LEU A 349 -24.54 -46.86 1.53
N GLU A 350 -25.77 -47.16 1.10
CA GLU A 350 -27.00 -46.72 1.77
C GLU A 350 -27.02 -47.21 3.22
N LYS A 351 -26.69 -48.49 3.47
CA LYS A 351 -26.57 -49.04 4.83
C LYS A 351 -25.43 -48.43 5.66
N LYS A 352 -24.39 -47.87 5.02
CA LYS A 352 -23.33 -47.07 5.67
C LYS A 352 -23.73 -45.62 5.94
N GLY A 353 -24.92 -45.16 5.50
CA GLY A 353 -25.37 -43.78 5.69
C GLY A 353 -24.90 -42.79 4.62
N TYR A 354 -24.52 -43.26 3.42
CA TYR A 354 -24.22 -42.36 2.31
C TYR A 354 -25.49 -41.70 1.76
N VAL A 355 -25.48 -40.38 1.64
CA VAL A 355 -26.65 -39.56 1.26
C VAL A 355 -26.51 -38.86 -0.10
N GLY A 356 -25.32 -38.88 -0.68
CA GLY A 356 -25.03 -38.32 -2.00
C GLY A 356 -23.54 -38.23 -2.30
N LYS A 357 -23.23 -37.54 -3.40
CA LYS A 357 -21.88 -37.22 -3.88
C LYS A 357 -21.70 -35.71 -3.89
N ILE A 358 -20.56 -35.20 -3.41
CA ILE A 358 -20.21 -33.79 -3.56
C ILE A 358 -19.77 -33.56 -5.01
N THR A 359 -20.25 -32.48 -5.62
CA THR A 359 -19.87 -32.05 -6.97
C THR A 359 -19.24 -30.66 -6.87
N PRO A 360 -17.91 -30.56 -6.74
CA PRO A 360 -17.22 -29.27 -6.68
C PRO A 360 -17.30 -28.50 -8.00
N ASP A 361 -17.14 -27.18 -7.92
CA ASP A 361 -17.00 -26.28 -9.06
C ASP A 361 -15.61 -26.36 -9.74
N GLN A 362 -15.41 -25.57 -10.79
CA GLN A 362 -14.16 -25.54 -11.57
C GLN A 362 -12.95 -24.99 -10.81
N ASP A 363 -13.16 -24.23 -9.72
CA ASP A 363 -12.11 -23.76 -8.80
C ASP A 363 -11.95 -24.70 -7.59
N GLY A 364 -12.68 -25.83 -7.54
CA GLY A 364 -12.65 -26.82 -6.46
C GLY A 364 -13.60 -26.53 -5.29
N GLY A 365 -14.40 -25.46 -5.36
CA GLY A 365 -15.33 -25.05 -4.30
C GLY A 365 -16.58 -25.94 -4.20
N PHE A 366 -17.11 -26.12 -3.00
CA PHE A 366 -18.38 -26.84 -2.77
C PHE A 366 -19.15 -26.27 -1.56
N ARG A 367 -20.46 -26.56 -1.50
CA ARG A 367 -21.37 -26.13 -0.43
C ARG A 367 -22.41 -27.21 -0.12
N ILE A 368 -22.73 -27.39 1.16
CA ILE A 368 -23.82 -28.23 1.65
C ILE A 368 -24.57 -27.45 2.73
N SER A 369 -25.84 -27.10 2.46
CA SER A 369 -26.71 -26.38 3.40
C SER A 369 -27.86 -27.25 3.88
N GLY A 370 -28.50 -26.85 4.98
CA GLY A 370 -29.68 -27.55 5.47
C GLY A 370 -30.13 -27.12 6.85
N THR A 371 -30.91 -28.00 7.48
CA THR A 371 -31.54 -27.77 8.79
C THR A 371 -31.38 -29.00 9.66
N LEU A 372 -30.86 -28.79 10.86
CA LEU A 372 -30.84 -29.77 11.95
C LEU A 372 -32.20 -29.76 12.65
N LYS A 373 -32.69 -30.92 13.07
CA LYS A 373 -33.94 -31.07 13.85
C LYS A 373 -33.71 -31.86 15.12
N ASN A 374 -34.60 -31.68 16.10
CA ASN A 374 -34.54 -32.30 17.42
C ASN A 374 -33.18 -31.97 18.07
N VAL A 375 -32.84 -30.69 18.09
CA VAL A 375 -31.58 -30.14 18.61
C VAL A 375 -31.85 -29.01 19.59
N SER A 376 -31.03 -28.88 20.62
CA SER A 376 -30.99 -27.72 21.50
C SER A 376 -30.22 -26.55 20.86
N LYS A 377 -30.26 -25.39 21.53
CA LYS A 377 -29.56 -24.17 21.11
C LYS A 377 -28.03 -24.26 21.23
N SER A 378 -27.51 -25.22 22.01
CA SER A 378 -26.06 -25.48 22.13
C SER A 378 -25.57 -26.65 21.26
N ALA A 379 -26.43 -27.24 20.42
CA ALA A 379 -26.06 -28.31 19.50
C ALA A 379 -24.98 -27.88 18.49
N LYS A 380 -23.92 -28.69 18.36
CA LYS A 380 -22.79 -28.44 17.47
C LYS A 380 -22.74 -29.45 16.35
N MET A 381 -22.69 -28.98 15.11
CA MET A 381 -22.45 -29.82 13.94
C MET A 381 -20.95 -29.91 13.66
N TYR A 382 -20.47 -31.09 13.29
CA TYR A 382 -19.07 -31.33 12.95
C TYR A 382 -18.93 -32.04 11.59
N TYR A 383 -17.79 -31.80 10.94
CA TYR A 383 -17.34 -32.61 9.82
C TYR A 383 -16.00 -33.30 10.08
N GLN A 384 -15.79 -34.42 9.40
CA GLN A 384 -14.52 -35.15 9.33
C GLN A 384 -14.32 -35.69 7.91
N SER A 385 -13.18 -35.41 7.28
CA SER A 385 -12.75 -36.17 6.10
C SER A 385 -12.25 -37.57 6.49
N ALA A 386 -12.08 -38.48 5.53
CA ALA A 386 -11.52 -39.81 5.82
C ALA A 386 -10.07 -39.75 6.36
N THR A 387 -9.29 -38.72 6.01
CA THR A 387 -7.97 -38.46 6.62
C THR A 387 -8.11 -37.98 8.07
N MET A 388 -9.06 -37.09 8.36
CA MET A 388 -9.32 -36.59 9.72
C MET A 388 -9.85 -37.70 10.65
N MET A 389 -10.70 -38.60 10.15
CA MET A 389 -11.20 -39.74 10.94
C MET A 389 -10.09 -40.67 11.42
N LYS A 390 -9.04 -40.92 10.61
CA LYS A 390 -7.85 -41.70 11.03
C LYS A 390 -7.07 -41.08 12.19
N THR A 391 -7.15 -39.77 12.36
CA THR A 391 -6.43 -39.00 13.39
C THR A 391 -7.35 -38.50 14.51
N ASN A 392 -8.62 -38.93 14.51
CA ASN A 392 -9.69 -38.46 15.39
C ASN A 392 -9.86 -36.92 15.44
N LYS A 393 -9.42 -36.21 14.40
CA LYS A 393 -9.62 -34.75 14.28
C LYS A 393 -11.02 -34.46 13.72
N ARG A 394 -11.58 -33.31 14.07
CA ARG A 394 -12.87 -32.79 13.58
C ARG A 394 -12.85 -31.27 13.53
N ALA A 395 -13.71 -30.68 12.72
CA ALA A 395 -13.94 -29.24 12.68
C ALA A 395 -15.44 -28.94 12.77
N GLU A 396 -15.78 -27.82 13.41
CA GLU A 396 -17.16 -27.39 13.63
C GLU A 396 -17.72 -26.74 12.36
N VAL A 397 -18.95 -27.11 12.00
CA VAL A 397 -19.69 -26.55 10.86
C VAL A 397 -20.50 -25.36 11.36
N MET A 398 -20.55 -24.28 10.56
CA MET A 398 -21.28 -23.07 10.96
C MET A 398 -22.79 -23.32 11.01
N THR A 399 -23.35 -23.15 12.21
CA THR A 399 -24.80 -23.23 12.48
C THR A 399 -25.36 -21.87 12.86
N PHE A 400 -26.62 -21.61 12.52
CA PHE A 400 -27.31 -20.32 12.71
C PHE A 400 -28.84 -20.50 12.71
N ASP A 401 -29.57 -19.43 13.04
CA ASP A 401 -31.04 -19.36 13.01
C ASP A 401 -31.74 -20.54 13.71
N TYR A 402 -31.55 -20.61 15.04
CA TYR A 402 -32.29 -21.51 15.92
C TYR A 402 -33.78 -21.12 15.99
N ASN A 403 -34.66 -22.11 16.07
CA ASN A 403 -36.11 -21.91 16.12
C ASN A 403 -36.74 -22.68 17.28
N ASP A 404 -36.92 -22.01 18.42
CA ASP A 404 -37.39 -22.56 19.70
C ASP A 404 -38.80 -23.20 19.65
N LYS A 405 -39.57 -22.95 18.59
CA LYS A 405 -40.90 -23.53 18.36
C LYS A 405 -40.88 -24.88 17.64
N THR A 406 -39.74 -25.23 17.04
CA THR A 406 -39.56 -26.46 16.25
C THR A 406 -38.33 -27.25 16.64
N ASP A 407 -37.50 -26.71 17.53
CA ASP A 407 -36.21 -27.26 17.97
C ASP A 407 -35.32 -27.64 16.78
N THR A 408 -35.18 -26.66 15.88
CA THR A 408 -34.39 -26.73 14.65
C THR A 408 -33.32 -25.64 14.60
N LEU A 409 -32.23 -25.92 13.87
CA LEU A 409 -31.07 -25.05 13.70
C LEU A 409 -30.56 -25.15 12.26
N SER A 410 -30.37 -24.04 11.55
CA SER A 410 -29.86 -24.06 10.18
C SER A 410 -28.33 -24.24 10.15
N PHE A 411 -27.79 -24.76 9.04
CA PHE A 411 -26.35 -24.90 8.84
C PHE A 411 -25.92 -24.59 7.39
N ASP A 412 -24.67 -24.16 7.24
CA ASP A 412 -24.02 -23.95 5.95
C ASP A 412 -22.55 -24.43 6.01
N PHE A 413 -22.28 -25.53 5.31
CA PHE A 413 -20.97 -26.16 5.22
C PHE A 413 -20.37 -25.91 3.83
N TYR A 414 -19.49 -24.93 3.72
CA TYR A 414 -18.73 -24.66 2.50
C TYR A 414 -17.25 -25.00 2.68
N GLY A 415 -16.61 -25.37 1.57
CA GLY A 415 -15.19 -25.73 1.54
C GLY A 415 -14.64 -25.69 0.12
N ASN A 416 -13.36 -26.03 -0.02
CA ASN A 416 -12.72 -26.28 -1.29
C ASN A 416 -11.93 -27.58 -1.19
N LYS A 417 -12.04 -28.48 -2.16
CA LYS A 417 -11.36 -29.79 -2.13
C LYS A 417 -9.83 -29.66 -2.00
N ASP A 418 -9.25 -28.55 -2.47
CA ASP A 418 -7.80 -28.29 -2.51
C ASP A 418 -7.27 -27.64 -1.22
N ASP A 419 -8.14 -27.22 -0.29
CA ASP A 419 -7.72 -26.69 1.01
C ASP A 419 -7.34 -27.85 1.95
N VAL A 420 -6.02 -28.06 2.12
CA VAL A 420 -5.45 -29.13 2.99
C VAL A 420 -4.59 -28.52 4.11
N ASN A 421 -5.17 -28.45 5.31
CA ASN A 421 -4.51 -28.09 6.57
C ASN A 421 -4.98 -29.03 7.69
N ASN A 422 -4.18 -30.06 7.96
CA ASN A 422 -4.50 -31.09 8.95
C ASN A 422 -4.51 -30.59 10.40
N ASP A 423 -3.93 -29.41 10.70
CA ASP A 423 -3.79 -28.90 12.08
C ASP A 423 -4.84 -27.86 12.44
N LYS A 424 -5.39 -27.13 11.46
CA LYS A 424 -6.57 -26.25 11.62
C LYS A 424 -7.88 -26.95 11.26
N GLY A 425 -7.87 -28.29 11.22
CA GLY A 425 -9.05 -29.13 10.94
C GLY A 425 -9.66 -28.92 9.55
N THR A 426 -8.93 -28.32 8.62
CA THR A 426 -9.40 -27.89 7.29
C THR A 426 -8.84 -28.83 6.23
N ASN A 427 -9.37 -30.06 6.16
CA ASN A 427 -8.99 -31.07 5.17
C ASN A 427 -10.27 -31.65 4.55
N PHE A 428 -10.30 -31.74 3.22
CA PHE A 428 -11.44 -32.23 2.45
C PHE A 428 -11.10 -33.44 1.55
N GLU A 429 -10.03 -34.16 1.86
CA GLU A 429 -9.58 -35.33 1.11
C GLU A 429 -10.49 -36.56 1.34
N ARG A 430 -10.87 -37.24 0.24
CA ARG A 430 -11.74 -38.43 0.26
C ARG A 430 -13.08 -38.15 0.95
N ASP A 431 -13.86 -39.18 1.24
CA ASP A 431 -15.27 -39.06 1.60
C ASP A 431 -15.47 -38.32 2.93
N ILE A 432 -16.49 -37.45 2.97
CA ILE A 432 -16.77 -36.54 4.10
C ILE A 432 -17.91 -37.09 4.95
N LYS A 433 -17.71 -37.12 6.26
CA LYS A 433 -18.73 -37.44 7.26
C LYS A 433 -19.24 -36.18 7.95
N LEU A 434 -20.55 -36.05 8.10
CA LEU A 434 -21.21 -35.01 8.91
C LEU A 434 -22.01 -35.66 10.06
N TYR A 435 -21.99 -35.04 11.24
CA TYR A 435 -22.83 -35.42 12.38
C TYR A 435 -23.05 -34.23 13.33
N VAL A 436 -24.05 -34.34 14.21
CA VAL A 436 -24.34 -33.38 15.29
C VAL A 436 -24.01 -34.00 16.64
N GLU A 437 -23.51 -33.21 17.58
CA GLU A 437 -23.49 -33.53 19.01
C GLU A 437 -24.32 -32.49 19.78
N ASP A 438 -25.15 -32.99 20.70
CA ASP A 438 -26.04 -32.19 21.52
C ASP A 438 -26.20 -32.86 22.91
N LYS A 439 -26.75 -32.14 23.89
CA LYS A 439 -26.92 -32.60 25.27
C LYS A 439 -27.75 -33.89 25.40
N GLN A 440 -28.64 -34.18 24.45
CA GLN A 440 -29.42 -35.43 24.39
C GLN A 440 -28.77 -36.58 23.59
N GLY A 441 -27.63 -36.36 22.93
CA GLY A 441 -26.91 -37.40 22.18
C GLY A 441 -26.32 -36.91 20.85
N LYS A 442 -25.94 -37.85 19.99
CA LYS A 442 -25.43 -37.58 18.64
C LYS A 442 -26.48 -37.87 17.58
N SER A 443 -26.39 -37.20 16.43
CA SER A 443 -27.18 -37.57 15.26
C SER A 443 -26.77 -38.94 14.71
N LYS A 444 -27.57 -39.48 13.78
CA LYS A 444 -27.02 -40.43 12.81
C LYS A 444 -25.91 -39.73 12.02
N GLU A 445 -24.84 -40.46 11.73
CA GLU A 445 -23.78 -39.98 10.85
C GLU A 445 -24.26 -40.06 9.38
N ILE A 446 -23.99 -39.03 8.59
CA ILE A 446 -24.26 -39.03 7.15
C ILE A 446 -22.95 -38.84 6.37
N PHE A 447 -22.85 -39.51 5.23
CA PHE A 447 -21.62 -39.56 4.42
C PHE A 447 -21.86 -39.02 3.01
N PHE A 448 -20.90 -38.25 2.52
CA PHE A 448 -20.82 -37.80 1.14
C PHE A 448 -19.59 -38.38 0.46
N ARG A 449 -19.80 -38.98 -0.71
CA ARG A 449 -18.71 -39.40 -1.60
C ARG A 449 -18.03 -38.15 -2.17
N MET A 450 -16.71 -38.06 -2.06
CA MET A 450 -15.93 -37.08 -2.83
C MET A 450 -15.54 -37.66 -4.20
N PRO A 451 -15.49 -36.83 -5.26
CA PRO A 451 -15.07 -37.27 -6.59
C PRO A 451 -13.68 -37.92 -6.56
N GLU A 452 -13.45 -38.84 -7.49
CA GLU A 452 -12.12 -39.42 -7.68
C GLU A 452 -11.25 -38.51 -8.53
N GLU A 453 -10.20 -37.97 -7.91
CA GLU A 453 -9.02 -37.59 -8.66
C GLU A 453 -8.33 -38.86 -9.14
N LYS A 454 -8.62 -39.23 -10.40
CA LYS A 454 -7.80 -40.18 -11.13
C LYS A 454 -6.40 -39.58 -11.24
N LYS A 455 -5.50 -40.03 -10.36
CA LYS A 455 -4.08 -39.70 -10.44
C LYS A 455 -3.58 -39.98 -11.85
N LYS A 456 -2.82 -39.04 -12.39
CA LYS A 456 -1.99 -39.36 -13.56
C LYS A 456 -0.90 -40.33 -13.10
N GLU A 457 -0.42 -41.17 -14.00
CA GLU A 457 0.68 -42.11 -13.70
C GLU A 457 2.00 -41.41 -13.30
N GLU A 458 2.04 -40.08 -13.45
CA GLU A 458 3.08 -39.16 -13.03
C GLU A 458 3.19 -38.99 -11.49
N ASP A 459 2.11 -39.21 -10.72
CA ASP A 459 2.03 -38.92 -9.27
C ASP A 459 2.70 -39.97 -8.34
N LYS A 460 3.89 -40.44 -8.72
CA LYS A 460 4.79 -41.20 -7.84
C LYS A 460 5.43 -40.29 -6.80
N LYS A 461 4.76 -40.18 -5.63
CA LYS A 461 5.28 -39.79 -4.31
C LYS A 461 6.53 -38.88 -4.38
N ILE A 462 6.35 -37.64 -4.82
CA ILE A 462 7.44 -36.67 -4.97
C ILE A 462 8.03 -36.35 -3.58
N LEU A 463 9.20 -36.90 -3.24
CA LEU A 463 9.95 -36.45 -2.07
C LEU A 463 10.34 -34.99 -2.28
N HIS A 464 9.91 -34.10 -1.39
CA HIS A 464 10.46 -32.75 -1.32
C HIS A 464 11.91 -32.85 -0.83
N PRO A 465 12.94 -32.50 -1.64
CA PRO A 465 14.32 -32.80 -1.26
C PRO A 465 14.80 -32.04 -0.01
N VAL A 466 14.15 -30.91 0.28
CA VAL A 466 14.39 -30.04 1.44
C VAL A 466 13.07 -29.48 1.95
N GLU A 467 12.90 -29.46 3.27
CA GLU A 467 11.86 -28.73 3.98
C GLU A 467 12.49 -27.60 4.82
N SER A 468 11.77 -26.48 4.95
CA SER A 468 12.14 -25.28 5.72
C SER A 468 10.93 -24.90 6.58
N LYS A 469 11.15 -24.36 7.80
CA LYS A 469 10.04 -23.95 8.68
C LYS A 469 9.51 -22.55 8.36
N ILE A 470 10.31 -21.72 7.69
CA ILE A 470 9.98 -20.33 7.39
C ILE A 470 8.97 -20.24 6.24
N GLY A 471 8.02 -19.30 6.32
CA GLY A 471 7.04 -19.01 5.27
C GLY A 471 7.68 -18.56 3.94
N ASP A 472 6.88 -18.41 2.89
CA ASP A 472 7.36 -17.77 1.65
C ASP A 472 7.39 -16.25 1.77
N VAL A 473 6.57 -15.71 2.68
CA VAL A 473 6.75 -14.41 3.33
C VAL A 473 6.63 -14.66 4.84
N GLU A 474 7.64 -14.25 5.61
CA GLU A 474 7.69 -14.29 7.06
C GLU A 474 7.87 -12.85 7.58
N GLU A 475 7.17 -12.50 8.65
CA GLU A 475 7.28 -11.22 9.37
C GLU A 475 7.66 -11.55 10.81
N LEU A 476 8.79 -11.02 11.27
CA LEU A 476 9.35 -11.30 12.60
C LEU A 476 8.98 -10.18 13.57
N ASP A 477 8.27 -10.54 14.65
CA ASP A 477 7.78 -9.59 15.65
C ASP A 477 8.75 -9.41 16.84
N ASN A 478 8.40 -8.51 17.77
CA ASN A 478 9.18 -8.26 18.99
C ASN A 478 9.24 -9.45 19.97
N GLY A 479 8.38 -10.47 19.81
CA GLY A 479 8.45 -11.73 20.54
C GLY A 479 9.50 -12.67 19.97
N ASP A 480 9.56 -12.78 18.64
CA ASP A 480 10.55 -13.58 17.90
C ASP A 480 12.00 -13.16 18.20
N LEU A 481 12.25 -11.89 18.52
CA LEU A 481 13.59 -11.39 18.88
C LEU A 481 14.19 -12.04 20.13
N LYS A 482 13.38 -12.74 20.96
CA LYS A 482 13.86 -13.45 22.15
C LYS A 482 14.26 -14.91 21.88
N GLY A 483 14.14 -15.39 20.63
CA GLY A 483 14.49 -16.76 20.29
C GLY A 483 14.88 -17.03 18.83
N LYS A 484 14.22 -16.39 17.85
CA LYS A 484 14.54 -16.55 16.42
C LYS A 484 15.69 -15.67 15.94
N VAL A 485 15.94 -14.50 16.53
CA VAL A 485 16.94 -13.53 16.01
C VAL A 485 17.99 -13.17 17.07
N VAL A 486 19.26 -13.15 16.67
CA VAL A 486 20.40 -12.74 17.53
C VAL A 486 21.21 -11.64 16.83
N ALA A 487 21.59 -10.58 17.54
CA ALA A 487 22.46 -9.53 16.99
C ALA A 487 23.93 -9.98 16.97
N ASP A 488 24.65 -9.64 15.89
CA ASP A 488 26.07 -10.00 15.68
C ASP A 488 26.77 -8.94 14.80
N LYS A 489 27.99 -9.21 14.33
CA LYS A 489 28.76 -8.35 13.42
C LYS A 489 29.28 -9.09 12.18
N ASP A 490 29.42 -8.37 11.08
CA ASP A 490 30.12 -8.86 9.88
C ASP A 490 31.66 -8.86 10.08
N VAL A 491 32.38 -9.36 9.07
CA VAL A 491 33.86 -9.40 9.07
C VAL A 491 34.55 -8.02 9.10
N ASN A 492 33.80 -6.94 8.91
CA ASN A 492 34.27 -5.55 8.96
C ASN A 492 33.83 -4.84 10.26
N GLY A 493 33.07 -5.51 11.13
CA GLY A 493 32.52 -4.95 12.37
C GLY A 493 31.15 -4.26 12.25
N ASN A 494 30.52 -4.27 11.07
CA ASN A 494 29.18 -3.71 10.85
C ASN A 494 28.11 -4.56 11.58
N PRO A 495 27.06 -3.96 12.17
CA PRO A 495 26.00 -4.71 12.82
C PRO A 495 25.19 -5.52 11.81
N ILE A 496 25.05 -6.82 12.08
CA ILE A 496 24.15 -7.74 11.37
C ILE A 496 23.26 -8.47 12.38
N PHE A 497 22.27 -9.20 11.89
CA PHE A 497 21.43 -10.06 12.71
C PHE A 497 21.44 -11.46 12.12
N ARG A 498 21.38 -12.48 12.97
CA ARG A 498 21.33 -13.89 12.58
C ARG A 498 19.97 -14.46 12.95
N MET A 499 19.18 -14.79 11.94
CA MET A 499 17.89 -15.44 12.08
C MET A 499 18.05 -16.96 12.08
N ARG A 500 17.36 -17.63 12.99
CA ARG A 500 17.30 -19.09 13.13
C ARG A 500 16.40 -19.71 12.06
N GLU A 501 16.88 -20.76 11.41
CA GLU A 501 16.12 -21.67 10.54
C GLU A 501 16.40 -23.12 10.95
N ASP A 502 15.40 -24.00 10.78
CA ASP A 502 15.50 -25.44 11.04
C ASP A 502 15.08 -26.21 9.78
N LEU A 503 16.04 -26.80 9.08
CA LEU A 503 15.80 -27.53 7.83
C LEU A 503 15.65 -29.03 8.08
N LYS A 504 14.87 -29.70 7.21
CA LYS A 504 15.08 -31.12 6.92
C LYS A 504 15.69 -31.23 5.52
N ILE A 505 16.76 -31.99 5.38
CA ILE A 505 17.43 -32.23 4.09
C ILE A 505 17.46 -33.73 3.88
N TYR A 506 16.91 -34.20 2.77
CA TYR A 506 16.92 -35.62 2.42
C TYR A 506 18.31 -36.08 1.94
N LYS A 507 18.64 -37.34 2.20
CA LYS A 507 19.93 -37.95 1.87
C LYS A 507 20.20 -37.90 0.36
N GLY A 508 21.36 -37.40 -0.03
CA GLY A 508 21.71 -37.17 -1.44
C GLY A 508 21.32 -35.80 -1.98
N TYR A 509 20.89 -34.89 -1.10
CA TYR A 509 20.54 -33.52 -1.47
C TYR A 509 21.28 -32.48 -0.63
N ALA A 510 21.37 -31.27 -1.18
CA ALA A 510 21.93 -30.09 -0.55
C ALA A 510 21.07 -28.85 -0.84
N VAL A 511 21.19 -27.82 -0.02
CA VAL A 511 20.63 -26.50 -0.26
C VAL A 511 21.68 -25.43 0.02
N GLN A 512 21.83 -24.53 -0.94
CA GLN A 512 22.51 -23.26 -0.76
C GLN A 512 21.47 -22.21 -0.38
N ILE A 513 21.63 -21.57 0.78
CA ILE A 513 20.78 -20.45 1.22
C ILE A 513 21.60 -19.18 1.10
N THR A 514 21.19 -18.30 0.18
CA THR A 514 21.80 -16.98 -0.04
C THR A 514 20.87 -15.89 0.49
N SER A 515 21.32 -15.15 1.50
CA SER A 515 20.57 -14.02 2.05
C SER A 515 21.03 -12.71 1.44
N ILE A 516 20.09 -11.83 1.10
CA ILE A 516 20.29 -10.51 0.49
C ILE A 516 19.38 -9.52 1.22
N ASN A 517 19.83 -8.30 1.50
CA ASN A 517 18.93 -7.20 1.88
C ASN A 517 18.97 -6.15 0.75
N PRO A 518 18.01 -6.18 -0.19
CA PRO A 518 18.01 -5.32 -1.38
C PRO A 518 18.06 -3.83 -1.06
N GLY A 519 17.65 -3.43 0.15
CA GLY A 519 17.71 -2.04 0.56
C GLY A 519 19.10 -1.62 1.04
N LYS A 520 19.54 -2.22 2.14
CA LYS A 520 20.71 -1.74 2.90
C LYS A 520 22.05 -2.23 2.35
N ASN A 521 22.05 -3.26 1.49
CA ASN A 521 23.25 -3.76 0.80
C ASN A 521 23.09 -3.92 -0.72
N GLY A 522 21.93 -3.55 -1.29
CA GLY A 522 21.59 -3.90 -2.67
C GLY A 522 21.51 -5.42 -2.88
N LEU A 523 21.77 -5.88 -4.11
CA LEU A 523 21.78 -7.32 -4.42
C LEU A 523 23.04 -8.07 -3.94
N LYS A 524 23.85 -7.47 -3.07
CA LYS A 524 25.03 -8.13 -2.47
C LYS A 524 24.59 -9.09 -1.36
N PRO A 525 25.04 -10.37 -1.38
CA PRO A 525 24.74 -11.29 -0.30
C PRO A 525 25.28 -10.83 1.07
N LEU A 526 24.47 -11.04 2.10
CA LEU A 526 24.86 -10.97 3.52
C LEU A 526 25.48 -12.29 4.01
N GLY A 527 25.23 -13.38 3.27
CA GLY A 527 25.76 -14.73 3.49
C GLY A 527 25.27 -15.68 2.40
N SER A 528 26.02 -16.75 2.15
CA SER A 528 25.65 -17.80 1.21
C SER A 528 26.21 -19.15 1.69
N GLU A 529 25.41 -19.88 2.46
CA GLU A 529 25.83 -21.10 3.15
C GLU A 529 25.25 -22.36 2.50
N ILE A 530 25.99 -23.48 2.59
CA ILE A 530 25.64 -24.76 1.96
C ILE A 530 25.41 -25.83 3.01
N TYR A 531 24.16 -26.29 3.11
CA TYR A 531 23.72 -27.37 4.00
C TYR A 531 23.42 -28.61 3.16
N TYR A 532 23.70 -29.81 3.68
CA TYR A 532 23.56 -31.06 2.91
C TYR A 532 23.33 -32.27 3.80
N SER A 533 22.72 -33.33 3.24
CA SER A 533 22.53 -34.62 3.92
C SER A 533 23.11 -35.79 3.11
N ASP A 534 23.77 -36.71 3.80
CA ASP A 534 24.39 -37.91 3.24
C ASP A 534 24.33 -39.07 4.25
N ALA A 535 24.85 -40.25 3.89
CA ALA A 535 24.82 -41.43 4.77
C ALA A 535 25.49 -41.22 6.14
N SER A 536 26.46 -40.30 6.26
CA SER A 536 27.14 -39.99 7.53
C SER A 536 26.32 -39.07 8.44
N LYS A 537 25.29 -38.42 7.91
CA LYS A 537 24.42 -37.46 8.62
C LYS A 537 23.03 -38.01 8.97
N CYS A 538 22.67 -39.18 8.48
CA CYS A 538 21.41 -39.87 8.81
C CYS A 538 21.65 -40.96 9.85
N ALA A 539 20.74 -41.12 10.81
CA ALA A 539 20.74 -42.32 11.65
C ALA A 539 20.40 -43.57 10.81
N PRO A 540 20.79 -44.79 11.24
CA PRO A 540 20.41 -46.02 10.56
C PRO A 540 18.89 -46.11 10.34
N GLY A 541 18.48 -46.32 9.08
CA GLY A 541 17.06 -46.35 8.68
C GLY A 541 16.41 -44.99 8.40
N GLN A 542 17.11 -43.86 8.53
CA GLN A 542 16.57 -42.54 8.16
C GLN A 542 16.99 -42.12 6.74
N GLU A 543 16.03 -41.53 6.01
CA GLU A 543 16.24 -40.99 4.64
C GLU A 543 16.55 -39.49 4.62
N PHE A 544 16.56 -38.81 5.77
CA PHE A 544 16.86 -37.39 5.89
C PHE A 544 17.63 -37.08 7.17
N SER A 545 18.30 -35.92 7.21
CA SER A 545 18.86 -35.34 8.42
C SER A 545 18.15 -34.04 8.74
N LYS A 546 17.81 -33.82 10.01
CA LYS A 546 17.46 -32.48 10.48
C LYS A 546 18.73 -31.64 10.65
N GLN A 547 18.64 -30.35 10.32
CA GLN A 547 19.66 -29.34 10.56
C GLN A 547 18.96 -28.24 11.37
N GLU A 548 19.04 -28.31 12.69
CA GLU A 548 18.35 -27.41 13.62
C GLU A 548 19.34 -26.32 14.11
N ASN A 549 18.83 -25.10 14.34
CA ASN A 549 19.61 -23.91 14.71
C ASN A 549 20.62 -23.43 13.65
N LEU A 550 20.26 -23.51 12.37
CA LEU A 550 21.01 -22.82 11.31
C LEU A 550 20.79 -21.31 11.44
N HIS A 551 21.81 -20.52 11.11
CA HIS A 551 21.79 -19.08 11.28
C HIS A 551 22.02 -18.36 9.95
N VAL A 552 21.01 -17.61 9.50
CA VAL A 552 21.00 -16.85 8.25
C VAL A 552 21.22 -15.37 8.56
N ASN A 553 22.26 -14.77 7.98
CA ASN A 553 22.56 -13.34 8.17
C ASN A 553 21.48 -12.47 7.50
N ILE A 554 20.83 -11.58 8.25
CA ILE A 554 19.84 -10.60 7.80
C ILE A 554 20.15 -9.20 8.36
N LEU A 555 19.46 -8.18 7.83
CA LEU A 555 19.46 -6.81 8.32
C LEU A 555 18.01 -6.35 8.60
N GLN A 556 17.83 -5.27 9.36
CA GLN A 556 16.49 -4.67 9.55
C GLN A 556 15.86 -4.26 8.21
N GLY A 557 14.53 -4.34 8.10
CA GLY A 557 13.75 -4.18 6.86
C GLY A 557 13.58 -5.48 6.09
N PHE A 558 13.36 -5.37 4.77
CA PHE A 558 13.11 -6.52 3.90
C PHE A 558 14.38 -7.27 3.49
N ASN A 559 14.40 -8.58 3.77
CA ASN A 559 15.46 -9.51 3.35
C ASN A 559 14.87 -10.54 2.37
N HIS A 560 15.64 -10.86 1.34
CA HIS A 560 15.32 -11.92 0.38
C HIS A 560 16.27 -13.11 0.60
N LEU A 561 15.70 -14.30 0.77
CA LEU A 561 16.44 -15.53 0.97
C LEU A 561 16.24 -16.45 -0.23
N ASN A 562 17.28 -16.71 -1.00
CA ASN A 562 17.23 -17.62 -2.15
C ASN A 562 17.73 -19.02 -1.74
N TYR A 563 16.85 -20.02 -1.87
CA TYR A 563 17.11 -21.43 -1.56
C TYR A 563 17.31 -22.18 -2.89
N LYS A 564 18.57 -22.44 -3.27
CA LYS A 564 18.90 -23.33 -4.39
C LYS A 564 19.10 -24.76 -3.89
N ILE A 565 18.27 -25.69 -4.34
CA ILE A 565 18.22 -27.09 -3.87
C ILE A 565 18.81 -28.01 -4.95
N TYR A 566 19.86 -28.73 -4.59
CA TYR A 566 20.69 -29.55 -5.49
C TYR A 566 20.63 -31.03 -5.13
N LYS A 567 20.80 -31.90 -6.14
CA LYS A 567 21.25 -33.28 -5.94
C LYS A 567 22.78 -33.30 -5.83
N ILE A 568 23.32 -34.13 -4.95
CA ILE A 568 24.77 -34.25 -4.76
C ILE A 568 25.25 -35.66 -5.08
N ASP A 569 26.44 -35.75 -5.66
CA ASP A 569 27.07 -37.02 -5.98
C ASP A 569 27.44 -37.75 -4.68
N LEU A 570 27.19 -39.06 -4.65
CA LEU A 570 27.46 -39.91 -3.49
C LEU A 570 28.52 -40.97 -3.80
N ASP A 571 29.34 -41.31 -2.81
CA ASP A 571 30.25 -42.45 -2.87
C ASP A 571 29.50 -43.80 -2.78
N SER A 572 30.22 -44.91 -2.92
CA SER A 572 29.65 -46.27 -2.82
C SER A 572 29.12 -46.66 -1.43
N LYS A 573 29.30 -45.79 -0.42
CA LYS A 573 28.74 -45.92 0.94
C LYS A 573 27.56 -44.94 1.16
N GLY A 574 27.27 -44.08 0.19
CA GLY A 574 26.22 -43.07 0.26
C GLY A 574 26.61 -41.75 0.92
N ASN A 575 27.91 -41.48 1.13
CA ASN A 575 28.42 -40.20 1.65
C ASN A 575 28.60 -39.19 0.52
N ALA A 576 28.52 -37.89 0.82
CA ALA A 576 28.70 -36.85 -0.19
C ALA A 576 30.14 -36.82 -0.71
N VAL A 577 30.29 -36.86 -2.04
CA VAL A 577 31.59 -36.65 -2.71
C VAL A 577 32.06 -35.22 -2.45
N LYS A 578 33.33 -35.09 -2.02
CA LYS A 578 33.93 -33.83 -1.58
C LYS A 578 35.22 -33.56 -2.31
N VAL A 579 35.45 -32.29 -2.63
CA VAL A 579 36.72 -31.75 -3.13
C VAL A 579 37.17 -30.70 -2.12
N ASP A 580 38.44 -30.76 -1.70
CA ASP A 580 39.02 -29.90 -0.64
C ASP A 580 38.16 -29.84 0.65
N GLY A 581 37.57 -30.99 1.01
CA GLY A 581 36.68 -31.16 2.16
C GLY A 581 35.26 -30.63 1.99
N LYS A 582 34.96 -29.89 0.92
CA LYS A 582 33.64 -29.29 0.64
C LYS A 582 32.84 -30.14 -0.35
N VAL A 583 31.52 -30.17 -0.17
CA VAL A 583 30.61 -30.83 -1.12
C VAL A 583 30.49 -29.98 -2.37
N VAL A 584 30.69 -30.59 -3.53
CA VAL A 584 30.61 -29.88 -4.83
C VAL A 584 29.15 -29.80 -5.27
N LEU A 585 28.63 -28.58 -5.37
CA LEU A 585 27.35 -28.32 -6.02
C LEU A 585 27.59 -28.16 -7.52
N LYS A 586 26.77 -28.84 -8.34
CA LYS A 586 26.77 -28.73 -9.81
C LYS A 586 25.45 -28.11 -10.22
N GLU A 587 25.46 -27.07 -11.05
CA GLU A 587 24.22 -26.45 -11.55
C GLU A 587 23.40 -27.44 -12.42
N ASP A 588 24.06 -28.40 -13.09
CA ASP A 588 23.39 -29.53 -13.79
C ASP A 588 22.58 -30.43 -12.85
N ASN A 589 22.86 -30.40 -11.55
CA ASN A 589 22.13 -31.12 -10.50
C ASN A 589 21.14 -30.22 -9.73
N LEU A 590 20.92 -28.97 -10.14
CA LEU A 590 19.94 -28.07 -9.50
C LEU A 590 18.51 -28.57 -9.76
N ILE A 591 17.76 -28.83 -8.68
CA ILE A 591 16.41 -29.40 -8.74
C ILE A 591 15.35 -28.31 -8.67
N SER A 592 15.55 -27.31 -7.81
CA SER A 592 14.63 -26.19 -7.67
C SER A 592 15.30 -24.98 -7.02
N GLU A 593 14.77 -23.80 -7.33
CA GLU A 593 15.18 -22.53 -6.72
C GLU A 593 13.94 -21.81 -6.16
N LYS A 594 13.95 -21.54 -4.85
CA LYS A 594 12.84 -20.90 -4.13
C LYS A 594 13.31 -19.63 -3.43
N GLY A 595 12.75 -18.49 -3.83
CA GLY A 595 12.92 -17.24 -3.10
C GLY A 595 11.88 -17.12 -1.98
N LYS A 596 12.34 -16.75 -0.78
CA LYS A 596 11.50 -16.38 0.38
C LYS A 596 11.75 -14.92 0.76
N CYS A 597 10.76 -14.27 1.37
CA CYS A 597 10.90 -12.93 1.94
C CYS A 597 10.84 -12.99 3.47
N VAL A 598 11.76 -12.29 4.14
CA VAL A 598 11.73 -12.11 5.60
C VAL A 598 11.78 -10.62 5.90
N TYR A 599 10.70 -10.09 6.46
CA TYR A 599 10.66 -8.76 7.05
C TYR A 599 11.01 -8.85 8.54
N PHE A 600 11.85 -7.93 9.00
CA PHE A 600 12.30 -7.83 10.39
C PHE A 600 12.54 -6.36 10.73
N ASP A 601 11.78 -5.81 11.67
CA ASP A 601 12.15 -4.56 12.34
C ASP A 601 12.28 -4.81 13.86
N LYS A 602 13.10 -3.99 14.51
CA LYS A 602 13.26 -3.95 15.98
C LYS A 602 13.05 -2.54 16.53
N ASP A 603 13.05 -1.52 15.65
CA ASP A 603 13.01 -0.11 16.02
C ASP A 603 11.59 0.41 15.80
N ALA A 604 10.91 0.82 16.88
CA ALA A 604 9.52 1.27 16.83
C ALA A 604 9.33 2.57 16.05
N VAL A 605 8.10 2.82 15.57
CA VAL A 605 7.71 4.09 14.91
C VAL A 605 8.06 5.30 15.78
N GLN A 606 8.85 6.20 15.21
CA GLN A 606 9.23 7.50 15.77
C GLN A 606 8.21 8.56 15.36
N LEU A 607 7.71 9.31 16.35
CA LEU A 607 6.79 10.44 16.16
C LEU A 607 7.11 11.52 17.21
N ASP A 608 8.21 12.24 17.01
CA ASP A 608 8.62 13.33 17.89
C ASP A 608 7.90 14.63 17.50
N MET A 609 6.83 14.98 18.20
CA MET A 609 6.17 16.28 18.03
C MET A 609 7.02 17.41 18.64
N ASP A 610 7.21 18.52 17.91
CA ASP A 610 7.82 19.71 18.50
C ASP A 610 6.84 20.34 19.49
N LYS A 611 7.20 20.26 20.77
CA LYS A 611 6.41 20.76 21.91
C LYS A 611 6.06 22.25 21.81
N ASN A 612 6.78 23.03 20.99
CA ASN A 612 6.49 24.45 20.74
C ASN A 612 5.33 24.68 19.77
N TYR A 613 5.04 23.68 18.93
CA TYR A 613 3.97 23.68 17.94
C TYR A 613 2.84 22.69 18.29
N PHE A 614 3.04 21.85 19.30
CA PHE A 614 2.06 20.85 19.77
C PHE A 614 2.15 20.70 21.30
N ASN A 615 1.17 21.27 22.02
CA ASN A 615 1.18 21.39 23.48
C ASN A 615 -0.16 20.95 24.11
N PRO A 616 -0.54 19.65 24.00
CA PRO A 616 -1.85 19.18 24.44
C PRO A 616 -1.99 19.09 25.96
N THR A 617 -3.23 19.19 26.44
CA THR A 617 -3.59 18.89 27.84
C THR A 617 -3.68 17.38 28.08
N PRO A 618 -3.70 16.92 29.36
CA PRO A 618 -3.97 15.52 29.70
C PRO A 618 -5.31 15.00 29.16
N ASP A 619 -6.26 15.92 28.97
CA ASP A 619 -7.63 15.69 28.50
C ASP A 619 -7.74 15.84 26.96
N ASN A 620 -6.61 15.90 26.26
CA ASN A 620 -6.49 16.03 24.80
C ASN A 620 -7.07 17.33 24.20
N ASN A 621 -6.98 18.45 24.92
CA ASN A 621 -7.29 19.77 24.34
C ASN A 621 -6.00 20.43 23.79
N LEU A 622 -6.09 21.18 22.70
CA LEU A 622 -5.02 22.00 22.10
C LEU A 622 -5.46 23.46 22.05
N PHE A 623 -4.82 24.31 22.85
CA PHE A 623 -5.09 25.74 22.92
C PHE A 623 -4.08 26.48 22.02
N LEU A 624 -4.60 27.31 21.10
CA LEU A 624 -3.87 27.78 19.92
C LEU A 624 -4.20 29.26 19.64
N ARG A 625 -3.20 30.13 19.52
CA ARG A 625 -3.42 31.60 19.41
C ARG A 625 -3.99 32.05 18.07
N THR A 626 -3.71 31.32 17.01
CA THR A 626 -3.89 31.75 15.62
C THR A 626 -4.28 30.58 14.75
N SER A 627 -5.25 30.80 13.87
CA SER A 627 -5.55 29.94 12.73
C SER A 627 -4.92 30.55 11.46
N PRO A 628 -4.25 29.79 10.58
CA PRO A 628 -4.00 28.35 10.69
C PRO A 628 -3.01 28.01 11.81
N MET A 629 -3.21 26.85 12.46
CA MET A 629 -2.15 26.30 13.33
C MET A 629 -1.00 25.76 12.48
N VAL A 630 0.18 25.69 13.08
CA VAL A 630 1.36 25.06 12.48
C VAL A 630 1.73 23.89 13.38
N MET A 631 1.65 22.67 12.87
CA MET A 631 2.19 21.48 13.54
C MET A 631 3.55 21.12 12.95
N LYS A 632 4.52 20.79 13.81
CA LYS A 632 5.85 20.34 13.41
C LYS A 632 6.29 19.13 14.22
N GLY A 633 7.17 18.34 13.65
CA GLY A 633 7.80 17.23 14.32
C GLY A 633 8.78 16.48 13.42
N VAL A 634 9.32 15.37 13.93
CA VAL A 634 10.04 14.37 13.15
C VAL A 634 9.22 13.09 13.19
N VAL A 635 8.96 12.50 12.02
CA VAL A 635 8.20 11.25 11.90
C VAL A 635 8.96 10.27 11.02
N GLY A 636 9.10 9.02 11.48
CA GLY A 636 10.09 8.08 10.97
C GLY A 636 9.95 6.65 11.49
N ASP A 637 10.62 5.72 10.84
CA ASP A 637 10.95 4.38 11.34
C ASP A 637 12.06 3.76 10.46
N LYS A 638 12.21 2.43 10.44
CA LYS A 638 13.15 1.70 9.56
C LYS A 638 12.51 0.59 8.73
N GLY A 639 11.20 0.45 8.81
CA GLY A 639 10.38 -0.57 8.15
C GLY A 639 9.35 -0.01 7.17
N GLY A 640 8.85 1.19 7.47
CA GLY A 640 7.82 1.93 6.75
C GLY A 640 6.53 2.00 7.57
N PHE A 641 5.90 3.18 7.64
CA PHE A 641 4.68 3.42 8.43
C PHE A 641 3.67 4.29 7.69
N ASN A 642 2.40 4.21 8.10
CA ASN A 642 1.30 4.99 7.55
C ASN A 642 0.80 6.01 8.57
N TRP A 643 0.61 7.28 8.21
CA TRP A 643 -0.20 8.20 9.01
C TRP A 643 -1.23 9.01 8.21
N HIS A 644 -2.22 9.50 8.94
CA HIS A 644 -3.36 10.27 8.46
C HIS A 644 -3.62 11.42 9.45
N LEU A 645 -3.97 12.58 8.91
CA LEU A 645 -4.35 13.76 9.69
C LEU A 645 -5.67 14.33 9.18
N ARG A 646 -6.59 14.66 10.08
CA ARG A 646 -7.93 15.15 9.74
C ARG A 646 -8.35 16.28 10.67
N ILE A 647 -9.21 17.15 10.17
CA ILE A 647 -10.04 18.04 11.00
C ILE A 647 -11.48 17.90 10.56
N ASN A 648 -12.41 17.75 11.51
CA ASN A 648 -13.86 17.71 11.28
C ASN A 648 -14.21 16.79 10.09
N GLU A 649 -13.89 15.50 10.22
CA GLU A 649 -14.04 14.44 9.20
C GLU A 649 -13.17 14.60 7.92
N SER A 650 -12.62 15.78 7.63
CA SER A 650 -11.86 16.08 6.40
C SER A 650 -10.38 15.73 6.54
N ILE A 651 -9.82 14.94 5.61
CA ILE A 651 -8.37 14.66 5.57
C ILE A 651 -7.61 15.95 5.19
N VAL A 652 -6.69 16.37 6.06
CA VAL A 652 -5.88 17.60 5.92
C VAL A 652 -4.47 17.28 5.42
N ASP A 653 -3.87 16.19 5.91
CA ASP A 653 -2.59 15.68 5.40
C ASP A 653 -2.53 14.15 5.45
N GLU A 654 -1.74 13.59 4.54
CA GLU A 654 -1.68 12.17 4.20
C GLU A 654 -0.24 11.79 3.84
N TYR A 655 0.49 11.32 4.86
CA TYR A 655 1.87 10.85 4.71
C TYR A 655 1.96 9.38 5.15
N LEU A 656 2.46 8.52 4.29
CA LEU A 656 2.82 7.13 4.60
C LEU A 656 4.28 6.96 4.22
N ILE A 657 5.24 7.02 5.13
CA ILE A 657 6.65 6.83 4.72
C ILE A 657 6.83 5.35 4.37
N TYR A 658 6.64 5.04 3.10
CA TYR A 658 7.13 3.83 2.47
C TYR A 658 8.65 3.91 2.50
N GLY A 659 9.28 3.07 3.35
CA GLY A 659 10.65 3.25 3.80
C GLY A 659 11.65 3.38 2.66
N ASP A 660 12.43 4.47 2.64
CA ASP A 660 13.64 4.53 1.84
C ASP A 660 14.58 3.42 2.35
N LEU A 661 15.27 2.80 1.40
CA LEU A 661 16.04 1.57 1.57
C LEU A 661 17.26 1.73 2.50
N LYS A 662 17.51 2.94 3.00
CA LYS A 662 18.54 3.32 3.96
C LYS A 662 18.18 2.95 5.41
N SER A 663 19.08 3.29 6.34
CA SER A 663 19.02 2.90 7.75
C SER A 663 18.19 3.80 8.66
N ASP A 664 17.63 4.89 8.14
CA ASP A 664 16.84 5.88 8.88
C ASP A 664 15.91 6.59 7.89
N ASN A 665 14.60 6.50 8.13
CA ASN A 665 13.57 7.13 7.31
C ASN A 665 12.86 8.28 8.02
N SER A 666 13.40 8.75 9.15
CA SER A 666 12.92 9.93 9.84
C SER A 666 12.99 11.17 8.94
N ARG A 667 11.89 11.93 8.94
CA ARG A 667 11.78 13.18 8.18
C ARG A 667 11.14 14.25 9.05
N PRO A 668 11.69 15.48 9.08
CA PRO A 668 10.98 16.60 9.65
C PRO A 668 9.74 16.89 8.79
N PHE A 669 8.63 17.24 9.44
CA PHE A 669 7.40 17.67 8.78
C PHE A 669 6.92 19.01 9.36
N GLU A 670 6.23 19.79 8.52
CA GLU A 670 5.54 21.02 8.91
C GLU A 670 4.21 21.06 8.14
N VAL A 671 3.08 21.01 8.86
CA VAL A 671 1.74 21.14 8.29
C VAL A 671 1.14 22.46 8.76
N LYS A 672 0.51 23.22 7.86
CA LYS A 672 -0.23 24.44 8.18
C LYS A 672 -1.71 24.22 7.94
N ILE A 673 -2.50 24.37 8.99
CA ILE A 673 -3.83 23.78 9.10
C ILE A 673 -4.83 24.86 9.51
N PRO A 674 -5.73 25.32 8.62
CA PRO A 674 -6.84 26.17 9.02
C PRO A 674 -7.80 25.38 9.89
N PHE A 675 -8.25 26.00 10.99
CA PHE A 675 -9.23 25.46 11.92
C PHE A 675 -10.10 26.58 12.50
N GLU A 676 -11.30 26.24 12.96
CA GLU A 676 -12.22 27.11 13.70
C GLU A 676 -12.33 26.71 15.19
N ASP A 677 -12.97 27.55 16.01
CA ASP A 677 -12.97 27.38 17.46
C ASP A 677 -13.92 26.28 17.96
N GLY A 678 -13.37 25.11 18.30
CA GLY A 678 -14.11 23.90 18.69
C GLY A 678 -13.91 22.72 17.75
N ASP A 679 -13.11 22.88 16.69
CA ASP A 679 -12.76 21.83 15.74
C ASP A 679 -12.14 20.59 16.42
N ARG A 680 -12.32 19.41 15.82
CA ARG A 680 -11.70 18.16 16.26
C ARG A 680 -10.61 17.74 15.29
N LEU A 681 -9.38 17.64 15.79
CA LEU A 681 -8.20 17.11 15.11
C LEU A 681 -8.11 15.60 15.35
N ASP A 682 -8.55 14.80 14.37
CA ASP A 682 -8.24 13.37 14.38
C ASP A 682 -6.85 13.16 13.79
N TRP A 683 -6.01 12.36 14.42
CA TRP A 683 -4.74 11.95 13.84
C TRP A 683 -4.47 10.49 14.17
N ALA A 684 -3.79 9.78 13.26
CA ALA A 684 -3.45 8.39 13.45
C ALA A 684 -2.16 8.04 12.70
N ALA A 685 -1.16 7.50 13.41
CA ALA A 685 -0.07 6.75 12.81
C ALA A 685 -0.27 5.24 13.01
N LYS A 686 0.33 4.43 12.15
CA LYS A 686 0.23 2.97 12.15
C LYS A 686 1.50 2.33 11.57
N ASP A 687 2.03 1.38 12.33
CA ASP A 687 3.08 0.42 11.94
C ASP A 687 2.49 -0.68 11.03
N TYR A 688 3.33 -1.36 10.25
CA TYR A 688 2.91 -2.51 9.45
C TYR A 688 2.72 -3.76 10.30
N SER A 689 3.57 -3.93 11.31
CA SER A 689 3.63 -5.11 12.19
C SER A 689 2.49 -5.20 13.22
N GLY A 690 1.55 -4.24 13.23
CA GLY A 690 0.43 -4.22 14.19
C GLY A 690 -0.82 -3.47 13.71
N ASN A 691 -2.00 -4.06 13.92
CA ASN A 691 -3.27 -3.36 13.75
C ASN A 691 -3.60 -2.51 14.98
N GLY A 692 -3.02 -1.31 15.07
CA GLY A 692 -3.32 -0.32 16.10
C GLY A 692 -2.70 1.05 15.81
N MET A 693 -3.05 2.04 16.64
CA MET A 693 -2.27 3.27 16.79
C MET A 693 -0.96 2.98 17.54
N PRO A 694 0.03 3.90 17.55
CA PRO A 694 1.30 3.63 18.22
C PRO A 694 1.06 3.54 19.71
N GLY A 695 1.42 2.40 20.31
CA GLY A 695 1.48 2.28 21.77
C GLY A 695 2.65 3.09 22.35
N ASP A 696 2.82 3.04 23.66
CA ASP A 696 3.99 3.63 24.32
C ASP A 696 5.29 3.11 23.69
N ILE A 697 6.07 4.02 23.10
CA ILE A 697 7.38 3.76 22.52
C ILE A 697 8.34 3.44 23.67
N LYS A 698 8.96 2.26 23.59
CA LYS A 698 9.80 1.68 24.64
C LYS A 698 11.20 1.38 24.13
N ASP A 699 12.17 1.47 25.02
CA ASP A 699 13.54 1.00 24.76
C ASP A 699 13.62 -0.54 24.77
N SER A 700 14.80 -1.07 24.44
CA SER A 700 15.09 -2.51 24.45
C SER A 700 14.98 -3.17 25.84
N GLU A 701 14.84 -2.38 26.90
CA GLU A 701 14.64 -2.86 28.28
C GLU A 701 13.15 -2.79 28.68
N GLY A 702 12.28 -2.28 27.81
CA GLY A 702 10.83 -2.19 27.99
C GLY A 702 10.34 -0.92 28.70
N LYS A 703 11.24 0.02 28.98
CA LYS A 703 10.92 1.29 29.63
C LYS A 703 10.40 2.30 28.61
N ILE A 704 9.36 3.03 28.99
CA ILE A 704 8.70 4.04 28.13
C ILE A 704 9.66 5.22 27.90
N ILE A 705 10.02 5.46 26.63
CA ILE A 705 10.75 6.65 26.17
C ILE A 705 9.76 7.77 25.89
N GLN A 706 8.67 7.44 25.18
CA GLN A 706 7.61 8.36 24.79
C GLN A 706 6.26 7.64 24.90
N ARG A 707 5.23 8.35 25.38
CA ARG A 707 3.86 7.81 25.47
C ARG A 707 3.15 7.86 24.12
N ALA A 708 2.17 6.96 23.94
CA ALA A 708 1.18 7.08 22.87
C ALA A 708 0.53 8.49 22.89
N LEU A 709 0.41 9.12 21.73
CA LEU A 709 -0.47 10.28 21.55
C LEU A 709 -1.92 9.79 21.39
N ALA A 710 -2.88 10.55 21.91
CA ALA A 710 -4.30 10.20 21.84
C ALA A 710 -4.84 10.42 20.42
N SER A 711 -5.79 9.59 19.98
CA SER A 711 -6.32 9.56 18.60
C SER A 711 -6.99 10.85 18.12
N GLN A 712 -7.45 11.70 19.04
CA GLN A 712 -8.25 12.89 18.76
C GLN A 712 -7.86 14.01 19.72
N TYR A 713 -7.89 15.25 19.25
CA TYR A 713 -7.70 16.45 20.06
C TYR A 713 -8.75 17.51 19.73
N HIS A 714 -9.30 18.21 20.74
CA HIS A 714 -10.14 19.39 20.51
C HIS A 714 -9.29 20.65 20.35
N LEU A 715 -9.57 21.45 19.32
CA LEU A 715 -8.83 22.67 18.99
C LEU A 715 -9.59 23.90 19.48
N TYR A 716 -8.91 24.74 20.28
CA TYR A 716 -9.49 25.97 20.81
C TYR A 716 -8.63 27.17 20.46
N LEU A 717 -9.27 28.22 19.92
CA LEU A 717 -8.63 29.50 19.72
C LEU A 717 -8.44 30.21 21.07
N ASP A 718 -7.21 30.55 21.38
CA ASP A 718 -6.82 31.16 22.65
C ASP A 718 -5.63 32.12 22.50
N ASN A 719 -5.94 33.41 22.37
CA ASN A 719 -4.99 34.52 22.29
C ASN A 719 -5.05 35.47 23.50
N VAL A 720 -5.66 35.02 24.61
CA VAL A 720 -5.93 35.83 25.80
C VAL A 720 -4.95 35.44 26.90
N LYS A 721 -4.52 36.38 27.73
CA LYS A 721 -3.58 36.09 28.83
C LYS A 721 -4.31 35.67 30.12
N PRO A 722 -3.76 34.72 30.91
CA PRO A 722 -4.28 34.34 32.22
C PRO A 722 -4.46 35.53 33.17
N THR A 723 -5.56 35.58 33.90
CA THR A 723 -5.84 36.63 34.88
C THR A 723 -5.38 36.19 36.27
N VAL A 724 -4.39 36.90 36.82
CA VAL A 724 -3.83 36.66 38.16
C VAL A 724 -4.33 37.72 39.15
N THR A 725 -4.97 37.27 40.24
CA THR A 725 -5.35 38.10 41.38
C THR A 725 -4.63 37.63 42.65
N ILE A 726 -4.30 38.59 43.52
CA ILE A 726 -3.79 38.33 44.86
C ILE A 726 -4.67 39.11 45.83
N THR A 727 -5.34 38.39 46.74
CA THR A 727 -6.31 38.99 47.68
C THR A 727 -6.08 38.46 49.10
N LYS A 728 -6.90 38.91 50.05
CA LYS A 728 -6.88 38.48 51.47
C LYS A 728 -8.06 37.58 51.84
N ASN A 729 -9.04 37.49 50.96
CA ASN A 729 -10.26 36.72 51.17
C ASN A 729 -10.05 35.36 50.50
N ALA A 730 -10.64 34.30 51.04
CA ALA A 730 -10.63 33.02 50.34
C ALA A 730 -11.44 33.14 49.05
N GLU A 731 -10.88 32.62 47.96
CA GLU A 731 -11.50 32.44 46.65
C GLU A 731 -11.36 30.97 46.27
N ASP A 732 -12.32 30.40 45.54
CA ASP A 732 -12.31 28.98 45.21
C ASP A 732 -11.06 28.59 44.42
N ASN A 733 -10.41 27.49 44.84
CA ASN A 733 -9.15 26.97 44.31
C ASN A 733 -7.92 27.92 44.42
N ALA A 734 -8.02 29.05 45.14
CA ALA A 734 -6.90 29.97 45.33
C ALA A 734 -5.84 29.41 46.28
N GLN A 735 -4.56 29.61 45.95
CA GLN A 735 -3.44 29.09 46.75
C GLN A 735 -3.10 30.02 47.91
N ALA A 736 -3.12 29.48 49.13
CA ALA A 736 -2.77 30.21 50.33
C ALA A 736 -1.27 30.48 50.45
N ILE A 737 -0.92 31.68 50.93
CA ILE A 737 0.41 32.07 51.42
C ILE A 737 0.24 32.57 52.86
N PRO A 738 0.66 31.82 53.89
CA PRO A 738 0.48 32.21 55.28
C PRO A 738 1.47 33.31 55.72
N TYR A 739 1.03 34.16 56.65
CA TYR A 739 1.88 35.21 57.24
C TYR A 739 1.44 35.56 58.68
N GLY A 740 2.38 35.95 59.53
CA GLY A 740 2.15 36.19 60.95
C GLY A 740 1.47 35.01 61.65
N ASN A 741 0.45 35.31 62.46
CA ASN A 741 -0.45 34.31 63.04
C ASN A 741 -1.80 34.34 62.29
N ASP A 742 -2.24 33.16 61.84
CA ASP A 742 -3.56 32.83 61.29
C ASP A 742 -4.08 33.69 60.13
N LYS A 743 -3.18 34.43 59.45
CA LYS A 743 -3.49 35.22 58.25
C LYS A 743 -2.92 34.54 57.01
N LYS A 744 -3.63 34.69 55.90
CA LYS A 744 -3.28 34.15 54.59
C LYS A 744 -3.51 35.22 53.52
N LEU A 745 -2.63 35.30 52.53
CA LEU A 745 -2.96 35.84 51.21
C LEU A 745 -3.43 34.68 50.34
N TYR A 746 -4.26 34.97 49.35
CA TYR A 746 -4.76 34.00 48.39
C TYR A 746 -4.35 34.43 46.99
N VAL A 747 -3.62 33.55 46.30
CA VAL A 747 -3.23 33.73 44.89
C VAL A 747 -4.18 32.92 44.03
N ASN A 748 -5.08 33.61 43.34
CA ASN A 748 -6.00 33.02 42.38
C ASN A 748 -5.50 33.27 40.96
N VAL A 749 -5.69 32.29 40.10
CA VAL A 749 -5.30 32.33 38.68
C VAL A 749 -6.46 31.74 37.90
N THR A 750 -7.09 32.60 37.09
CA THR A 750 -8.26 32.24 36.29
C THR A 750 -7.94 32.43 34.82
N ASP A 751 -8.59 31.63 33.98
CA ASP A 751 -8.27 31.62 32.55
C ASP A 751 -9.52 31.69 31.67
N LYS A 752 -9.39 32.46 30.59
CA LYS A 752 -10.43 32.70 29.59
C LYS A 752 -9.77 32.82 28.24
N ARG A 753 -10.27 32.05 27.28
CA ARG A 753 -9.77 32.01 25.92
C ARG A 753 -10.53 32.96 24.98
N THR A 754 -10.20 32.93 23.69
CA THR A 754 -10.81 33.79 22.66
C THR A 754 -12.34 33.72 22.71
N GLY A 755 -13.01 34.86 22.60
CA GLY A 755 -14.46 34.98 22.75
C GLY A 755 -14.96 34.89 24.21
N GLY A 756 -14.07 34.84 25.21
CA GLY A 756 -14.42 34.84 26.63
C GLY A 756 -14.87 33.49 27.19
N LYS A 757 -14.74 32.41 26.39
CA LYS A 757 -14.96 31.02 26.80
C LYS A 757 -13.92 30.59 27.86
N LYS A 758 -14.13 29.47 28.54
CA LYS A 758 -13.22 28.94 29.59
C LYS A 758 -11.86 28.52 28.99
N GLY A 759 -10.75 29.01 29.56
CA GLY A 759 -9.38 28.58 29.23
C GLY A 759 -8.89 27.42 30.11
N GLN A 760 -7.59 27.08 30.03
CA GLN A 760 -6.95 26.07 30.87
C GLN A 760 -5.49 26.45 31.20
N ILE A 761 -5.19 26.60 32.50
CA ILE A 761 -3.84 26.87 33.01
C ILE A 761 -2.95 25.62 32.88
N GLN A 762 -1.74 25.81 32.35
CA GLN A 762 -0.68 24.80 32.26
C GLN A 762 0.29 24.91 33.45
N GLU A 763 0.79 26.11 33.76
CA GLU A 763 1.80 26.35 34.81
C GLU A 763 1.40 27.54 35.70
N LYS A 764 1.73 27.43 36.99
CA LYS A 764 1.60 28.51 37.97
C LYS A 764 2.79 28.46 38.94
N GLU A 765 3.73 29.39 38.77
CA GLU A 765 4.84 29.58 39.69
C GLU A 765 4.59 30.79 40.60
N ILE A 766 5.01 30.69 41.85
CA ILE A 766 5.00 31.79 42.82
C ILE A 766 6.42 31.96 43.34
N PHE A 767 6.91 33.19 43.36
CA PHE A 767 8.21 33.59 43.89
C PHE A 767 8.03 34.66 44.94
N ILE A 768 8.80 34.57 46.02
CA ILE A 768 8.77 35.49 47.16
C ILE A 768 10.19 35.99 47.39
N ASN A 769 10.41 37.30 47.24
CA ASN A 769 11.73 37.92 47.23
C ASN A 769 12.72 37.20 46.28
N GLY A 770 12.24 36.83 45.09
CA GLY A 770 12.99 36.11 44.05
C GLY A 770 13.22 34.61 44.29
N LYS A 771 12.81 34.04 45.42
CA LYS A 771 12.93 32.59 45.73
C LYS A 771 11.63 31.85 45.39
N PRO A 772 11.66 30.61 44.88
CA PRO A 772 10.44 29.81 44.68
C PRO A 772 9.66 29.58 45.97
N TYR A 773 8.33 29.66 45.90
CA TYR A 773 7.42 29.42 47.03
C TYR A 773 7.12 27.93 47.20
N SER A 774 7.32 27.43 48.42
CA SER A 774 6.86 26.11 48.86
C SER A 774 5.53 26.26 49.59
N ALA A 775 4.57 25.38 49.31
CA ALA A 775 3.24 25.43 49.94
C ALA A 775 3.30 25.50 51.49
N ASP A 776 2.32 26.20 52.07
CA ASP A 776 2.15 26.45 53.51
C ASP A 776 3.35 27.08 54.25
N THR A 777 4.38 27.52 53.52
CA THR A 777 5.57 28.16 54.09
C THR A 777 5.29 29.64 54.39
N LYS A 778 5.60 30.12 55.60
CA LYS A 778 5.32 31.50 56.00
C LYS A 778 6.15 32.54 55.22
N LEU A 779 5.55 33.69 54.88
CA LEU A 779 6.23 34.82 54.21
C LEU A 779 7.55 35.19 54.88
N GLU A 780 7.57 35.19 56.22
CA GLU A 780 8.71 35.55 57.07
C GLU A 780 9.98 34.68 56.84
N THR A 781 9.88 33.50 56.22
CA THR A 781 11.05 32.66 55.90
C THR A 781 11.81 33.15 54.66
N TYR A 782 11.15 33.92 53.79
CA TYR A 782 11.71 34.36 52.51
C TYR A 782 12.55 35.63 52.62
N GLY A 783 12.38 36.41 53.69
CA GLY A 783 13.18 37.59 54.02
C GLY A 783 12.47 38.51 55.00
N VAL A 784 12.76 39.81 54.91
CA VAL A 784 12.03 40.86 55.63
C VAL A 784 10.97 41.52 54.73
N ALA A 785 9.94 42.11 55.34
CA ALA A 785 8.96 42.93 54.65
C ALA A 785 9.57 44.30 54.20
N PRO A 786 9.04 44.93 53.13
CA PRO A 786 7.95 44.47 52.28
C PRO A 786 8.38 43.29 51.38
N TYR A 787 7.50 42.31 51.24
CA TYR A 787 7.74 41.13 50.41
C TYR A 787 7.36 41.44 48.95
N GLU A 788 8.25 41.12 48.02
CA GLU A 788 7.91 41.02 46.59
C GLU A 788 7.29 39.65 46.34
N ILE A 789 5.99 39.61 46.04
CA ILE A 789 5.28 38.40 45.60
C ILE A 789 5.12 38.51 44.08
N LYS A 790 5.90 37.71 43.36
CA LYS A 790 5.81 37.55 41.91
C LYS A 790 5.08 36.25 41.59
N VAL A 791 4.06 36.32 40.74
CA VAL A 791 3.33 35.16 40.24
C VAL A 791 3.49 35.11 38.73
N VAL A 792 3.88 33.95 38.22
CA VAL A 792 3.95 33.64 36.79
C VAL A 792 2.85 32.63 36.50
N ALA A 793 1.91 32.97 35.64
CA ALA A 793 0.81 32.10 35.22
C ALA A 793 0.85 31.92 33.70
N LYS A 794 0.68 30.67 33.23
CA LYS A 794 0.80 30.30 31.83
C LYS A 794 -0.29 29.30 31.46
N ASP A 795 -1.04 29.57 30.40
CA ASP A 795 -2.03 28.65 29.83
C ASP A 795 -1.41 27.64 28.84
N TYR A 796 -2.21 26.72 28.31
CA TYR A 796 -1.76 25.76 27.28
C TYR A 796 -1.53 26.38 25.89
N ALA A 797 -2.09 27.56 25.59
CA ALA A 797 -1.66 28.39 24.45
C ALA A 797 -0.36 29.19 24.75
N ARG A 798 0.25 28.91 25.90
CA ARG A 798 1.49 29.49 26.44
C ARG A 798 1.41 30.98 26.76
N ASN A 799 0.22 31.61 26.74
CA ASN A 799 0.11 33.02 27.06
C ASN A 799 0.47 33.19 28.55
N THR A 800 1.42 34.06 28.82
CA THR A 800 2.14 34.13 30.10
C THR A 800 1.93 35.51 30.72
N THR A 801 1.32 35.54 31.90
CA THR A 801 1.11 36.74 32.72
C THR A 801 2.12 36.76 33.87
N VAL A 802 2.78 37.91 34.08
CA VAL A 802 3.67 38.12 35.22
C VAL A 802 3.11 39.24 36.12
N LYS A 803 2.44 38.82 37.18
CA LYS A 803 1.90 39.70 38.22
C LYS A 803 2.96 39.91 39.30
N ILE A 804 3.25 41.16 39.68
CA ILE A 804 4.16 41.46 40.79
C ILE A 804 3.44 42.37 41.78
N VAL A 805 3.42 41.98 43.05
CA VAL A 805 2.76 42.72 44.13
C VAL A 805 3.72 42.84 45.32
N SER A 806 3.90 44.07 45.79
CA SER A 806 4.57 44.35 47.06
C SER A 806 3.57 44.28 48.22
N PHE A 807 3.96 43.61 49.31
CA PHE A 807 3.13 43.46 50.51
C PHE A 807 3.92 43.69 51.79
N ASP A 808 3.52 44.68 52.59
CA ASP A 808 3.94 44.79 53.99
C ASP A 808 2.76 44.43 54.93
N PRO A 809 2.90 43.42 55.82
CA PRO A 809 1.91 43.09 56.84
C PRO A 809 1.49 44.25 57.77
N LYS A 810 2.32 45.30 57.89
CA LYS A 810 2.05 46.51 58.71
C LYS A 810 1.10 47.48 58.01
N ASP A 811 1.42 47.86 56.77
CA ASP A 811 0.60 48.77 55.94
C ASP A 811 -0.69 48.10 55.45
N LYS A 812 -0.73 46.77 55.48
CA LYS A 812 -1.85 45.90 55.09
C LYS A 812 -2.25 45.99 53.62
N ASN A 813 -1.79 46.97 52.85
CA ASN A 813 -2.20 47.16 51.46
C ASN A 813 -1.33 46.31 50.51
N LEU A 814 -1.99 45.70 49.52
CA LEU A 814 -1.33 45.01 48.41
C LEU A 814 -1.07 46.05 47.33
N LYS A 815 0.20 46.31 47.02
CA LYS A 815 0.60 47.31 46.03
C LYS A 815 1.13 46.61 44.80
N GLU A 816 0.34 46.61 43.73
CA GLU A 816 0.81 46.14 42.42
C GLU A 816 2.01 46.96 41.95
N MET A 817 3.05 46.27 41.48
CA MET A 817 4.27 46.87 40.97
C MET A 817 4.31 46.76 39.45
N PRO A 818 4.70 47.82 38.72
CA PRO A 818 4.90 47.72 37.28
C PRO A 818 6.03 46.74 36.99
N ASN A 819 5.74 45.67 36.24
CA ASN A 819 6.79 44.79 35.75
C ASN A 819 7.74 45.57 34.83
N ALA A 820 9.04 45.26 34.86
CA ALA A 820 10.02 45.90 34.00
C ALA A 820 9.67 45.65 32.53
N VAL A 821 9.71 46.68 31.69
CA VAL A 821 9.39 46.56 30.26
C VAL A 821 10.66 46.32 29.45
N VAL A 822 10.70 45.19 28.76
CA VAL A 822 11.73 44.81 27.80
C VAL A 822 11.41 45.44 26.44
N THR A 823 12.43 45.92 25.72
CA THR A 823 12.27 46.50 24.38
C THR A 823 12.94 45.62 23.33
N ILE A 824 12.13 45.12 22.41
CA ILE A 824 12.56 44.25 21.32
C ILE A 824 12.70 45.08 20.06
N LYS A 825 13.94 45.24 19.59
CA LYS A 825 14.29 46.06 18.43
C LYS A 825 14.19 45.21 17.17
N ILE A 826 13.62 45.77 16.11
CA ILE A 826 13.52 45.08 14.82
C ILE A 826 14.54 45.69 13.84
N ASN A 827 15.36 44.83 13.25
CA ASN A 827 16.45 45.16 12.33
C ASN A 827 16.10 44.61 10.94
N SER A 828 16.23 45.43 9.90
CA SER A 828 15.88 45.04 8.54
C SER A 828 16.90 44.11 7.88
N GLY A 829 18.11 43.98 8.43
CA GLY A 829 19.18 43.19 7.81
C GLY A 829 19.53 43.75 6.42
N GLU A 830 19.38 42.93 5.38
CA GLU A 830 19.50 43.39 3.99
C GLU A 830 18.26 44.13 3.46
N GLY A 831 17.10 43.94 4.12
CA GLY A 831 15.80 44.47 3.68
C GLY A 831 15.64 45.97 3.93
N THR A 832 14.53 46.51 3.40
CA THR A 832 14.23 47.95 3.43
C THR A 832 12.89 48.25 4.11
N GLY A 833 12.78 49.43 4.73
CA GLY A 833 11.65 49.78 5.60
C GLY A 833 11.92 49.47 7.07
N THR A 834 10.99 49.87 7.95
CA THR A 834 11.15 49.84 9.40
C THR A 834 9.89 49.34 10.09
N MET A 835 10.05 48.51 11.12
CA MET A 835 8.97 48.15 12.04
C MET A 835 9.21 48.79 13.41
N ALA A 836 8.14 49.12 14.14
CA ALA A 836 8.24 49.72 15.46
C ALA A 836 8.82 48.72 16.49
N PRO A 837 9.66 49.14 17.45
CA PRO A 837 10.12 48.28 18.53
C PRO A 837 8.96 47.78 19.38
N ILE A 838 8.93 46.48 19.66
CA ILE A 838 7.88 45.83 20.44
C ILE A 838 8.25 45.94 21.93
N LYS A 839 7.25 46.20 22.78
CA LYS A 839 7.42 46.28 24.24
C LYS A 839 6.67 45.15 24.92
N VAL A 840 7.36 44.40 25.78
CA VAL A 840 6.81 43.23 26.49
C VAL A 840 7.22 43.31 27.97
N ALA A 841 6.36 42.86 28.87
CA ALA A 841 6.69 42.81 30.30
C ALA A 841 7.70 41.68 30.59
N LYS A 842 8.67 41.92 31.47
CA LYS A 842 9.82 41.02 31.67
C LYS A 842 9.38 39.68 32.25
N GLY A 843 9.70 38.60 31.53
CA GLY A 843 9.29 37.24 31.86
C GLY A 843 7.89 36.88 31.38
N GLU A 844 7.17 37.78 30.72
CA GLU A 844 6.03 37.42 29.88
C GLU A 844 6.49 36.97 28.49
N ASP A 845 5.55 36.42 27.74
CA ASP A 845 5.73 35.93 26.39
C ASP A 845 5.36 36.96 25.30
N MET A 846 5.78 36.67 24.07
CA MET A 846 5.19 37.21 22.85
C MET A 846 5.18 36.16 21.72
N ALA A 847 4.28 36.32 20.75
CA ALA A 847 4.40 35.70 19.43
C ALA A 847 5.25 36.60 18.51
N LEU A 848 6.13 36.01 17.69
CA LEU A 848 6.94 36.75 16.71
C LEU A 848 6.06 37.40 15.62
N PRO A 849 6.36 38.64 15.21
CA PRO A 849 5.51 39.39 14.30
C PRO A 849 5.64 38.90 12.84
N GLU A 850 4.62 39.19 12.03
CA GLU A 850 4.73 39.10 10.58
C GLU A 850 5.73 40.11 10.01
N CYS A 851 6.45 39.73 8.95
CA CYS A 851 7.52 40.56 8.41
C CYS A 851 7.01 41.63 7.45
N ALA A 852 6.79 42.85 7.96
CA ALA A 852 6.45 44.02 7.16
C ALA A 852 7.67 44.69 6.48
N ILE A 853 8.85 44.06 6.53
CA ILE A 853 10.10 44.60 5.97
C ILE A 853 10.22 44.15 4.51
N LYS A 854 10.40 45.12 3.60
CA LYS A 854 10.42 44.88 2.17
C LYS A 854 11.73 44.19 1.77
N ALA A 855 11.60 42.97 1.24
CA ALA A 855 12.71 42.16 0.80
C ALA A 855 13.59 42.86 -0.27
N PRO A 856 14.90 42.56 -0.30
CA PRO A 856 15.78 42.98 -1.40
C PRO A 856 15.27 42.53 -2.78
N ALA A 857 15.66 43.24 -3.83
CA ALA A 857 15.37 42.83 -5.20
C ALA A 857 15.97 41.42 -5.47
N GLY A 858 15.13 40.48 -5.89
CA GLY A 858 15.54 39.09 -6.11
C GLY A 858 15.68 38.25 -4.83
N LYS A 859 15.15 38.68 -3.68
CA LYS A 859 15.07 37.87 -2.45
C LYS A 859 13.64 37.78 -1.89
N ILE A 860 13.39 36.78 -1.04
CA ILE A 860 12.17 36.59 -0.23
C ILE A 860 12.53 36.38 1.24
N PHE A 861 11.60 36.70 2.14
CA PHE A 861 11.80 36.51 3.58
C PHE A 861 12.00 35.02 3.92
N ALA A 862 12.91 34.73 4.84
CA ALA A 862 13.28 33.38 5.28
C ALA A 862 12.94 33.11 6.75
N GLY A 863 12.89 34.15 7.58
CA GLY A 863 12.59 34.06 9.02
C GLY A 863 13.33 35.13 9.82
N TRP A 864 13.07 35.13 11.13
CA TRP A 864 13.69 36.01 12.11
C TRP A 864 14.90 35.34 12.76
N ARG A 865 16.04 36.03 12.74
CA ARG A 865 17.14 35.75 13.67
C ARG A 865 16.86 36.49 14.97
N VAL A 866 16.95 35.80 16.10
CA VAL A 866 16.62 36.34 17.44
C VAL A 866 17.86 36.33 18.31
N GLU A 867 18.32 37.52 18.72
CA GLU A 867 19.61 37.73 19.37
C GLU A 867 19.44 38.56 20.65
N GLU A 868 20.19 38.27 21.72
CA GLU A 868 20.20 39.15 22.90
C GLU A 868 21.01 40.43 22.62
N ALA A 869 20.43 41.60 22.92
CA ALA A 869 20.98 42.90 22.56
C ALA A 869 22.36 43.23 23.20
N ASN A 870 22.79 42.46 24.21
CA ASN A 870 24.03 42.68 24.97
C ASN A 870 25.07 41.54 24.83
N ALA A 871 24.84 40.53 23.98
CA ALA A 871 25.72 39.36 23.86
C ALA A 871 27.18 39.67 23.45
N PHE A 872 27.45 40.84 22.90
CA PHE A 872 28.74 41.22 22.31
C PHE A 872 29.82 41.74 23.30
N ASN A 873 29.62 41.68 24.61
CA ASN A 873 30.52 42.34 25.58
C ASN A 873 31.23 41.43 26.60
N THR A 874 31.37 40.12 26.32
CA THR A 874 32.28 39.22 27.05
C THR A 874 33.52 38.91 26.19
N ARG A 875 34.72 39.14 26.74
CA ARG A 875 36.00 38.85 26.05
C ARG A 875 36.31 37.33 26.08
N GLY A 876 35.55 36.54 25.33
CA GLY A 876 35.74 35.10 25.15
C GLY A 876 35.73 34.68 23.69
N ASP A 877 34.55 34.69 23.06
CA ASP A 877 34.30 33.99 21.79
C ASP A 877 34.80 34.71 20.53
N ARG A 878 36.12 34.68 20.31
CA ARG A 878 36.74 34.99 19.01
C ARG A 878 36.52 33.88 17.96
N LYS A 879 35.33 33.27 17.88
CA LYS A 879 35.00 32.22 16.89
C LYS A 879 34.15 32.70 15.71
N TYR A 880 33.52 33.87 15.79
CA TYR A 880 32.59 34.38 14.78
C TYR A 880 33.09 35.64 14.04
N ARG A 881 34.36 35.61 13.59
CA ARG A 881 34.85 36.47 12.50
C ARG A 881 35.73 35.66 11.55
N SER A 882 35.69 36.03 10.27
CA SER A 882 36.47 35.44 9.17
C SER A 882 36.41 33.91 9.03
N ALA A 883 35.19 33.37 8.91
CA ALA A 883 34.94 32.12 8.19
C ALA A 883 34.06 32.44 6.96
N ARG A 884 34.40 31.89 5.80
CA ARG A 884 33.58 31.98 4.57
C ARG A 884 32.46 30.94 4.70
N LEU A 885 31.39 31.31 5.38
CA LEU A 885 30.28 30.42 5.75
C LEU A 885 29.30 30.21 4.59
N GLU A 886 28.74 29.01 4.52
CA GLU A 886 27.81 28.56 3.48
C GLU A 886 26.40 29.05 3.77
N GLU A 887 25.67 29.48 2.72
CA GLU A 887 24.34 30.11 2.80
C GLU A 887 23.31 29.22 3.54
N ASP A 888 23.43 27.90 3.42
CA ASP A 888 22.53 26.90 4.04
C ASP A 888 22.63 26.80 5.57
N LYS A 889 23.71 27.29 6.20
CA LYS A 889 23.83 27.21 7.67
C LYS A 889 23.01 28.27 8.40
N GLU A 890 22.94 29.50 7.88
CA GLU A 890 22.18 30.57 8.53
C GLU A 890 20.66 30.41 8.40
N LEU A 891 20.18 29.49 7.55
CA LEU A 891 18.76 29.25 7.31
C LEU A 891 18.10 28.28 8.30
N LYS A 892 18.87 27.49 9.06
CA LYS A 892 18.31 26.45 9.94
C LYS A 892 17.78 26.98 11.27
N ASP A 893 18.40 28.01 11.82
CA ASP A 893 18.12 28.51 13.17
C ASP A 893 17.16 29.73 13.16
N LEU A 894 16.40 29.92 12.07
CA LEU A 894 15.49 31.05 11.87
C LEU A 894 14.09 30.77 12.42
N ARG A 895 13.71 31.50 13.47
CA ARG A 895 12.35 31.47 14.03
C ARG A 895 11.34 32.09 13.08
N GLN A 896 10.10 31.62 13.13
CA GLN A 896 9.06 32.01 12.17
C GLN A 896 8.02 32.96 12.81
N PRO A 897 7.30 33.77 12.00
CA PRO A 897 6.12 34.51 12.49
C PRO A 897 5.13 33.59 13.22
N GLY A 898 4.49 34.11 14.26
CA GLY A 898 3.58 33.38 15.15
C GLY A 898 4.26 32.54 16.24
N GLU A 899 5.55 32.24 16.12
CA GLU A 899 6.29 31.43 17.11
C GLU A 899 6.42 32.17 18.46
N VAL A 900 6.14 31.47 19.57
CA VAL A 900 6.08 32.06 20.92
C VAL A 900 7.44 32.00 21.63
N ILE A 901 7.89 33.12 22.19
CA ILE A 901 9.13 33.23 22.97
C ILE A 901 8.89 33.88 24.35
N ASP A 902 9.55 33.39 25.39
CA ASP A 902 9.57 34.03 26.71
C ASP A 902 10.57 35.22 26.71
N VAL A 903 10.11 36.43 27.03
CA VAL A 903 10.90 37.66 26.91
C VAL A 903 11.59 38.03 28.23
N LYS A 904 12.81 37.49 28.44
CA LYS A 904 13.57 37.63 29.70
C LYS A 904 14.61 38.77 29.68
N THR A 905 15.02 39.22 28.50
CA THR A 905 16.14 40.16 28.22
C THR A 905 15.82 40.97 26.96
N ASP A 906 16.44 42.15 26.76
CA ASP A 906 16.26 42.94 25.52
C ASP A 906 16.75 42.16 24.30
N LEU A 907 15.90 42.02 23.28
CA LEU A 907 16.19 41.24 22.08
C LEU A 907 16.30 42.12 20.82
N ILE A 908 16.97 41.57 19.82
CA ILE A 908 17.01 42.08 18.44
C ILE A 908 16.41 41.00 17.54
N LEU A 909 15.43 41.38 16.72
CA LEU A 909 14.84 40.57 15.65
C LEU A 909 15.41 41.05 14.31
N THR A 910 16.35 40.30 13.73
CA THR A 910 16.92 40.62 12.41
C THR A 910 16.21 39.82 11.33
N SER A 911 15.59 40.49 10.35
CA SER A 911 14.93 39.81 9.21
C SER A 911 15.95 39.28 8.22
N ILE A 912 15.91 37.96 7.96
CA ILE A 912 16.80 37.29 7.02
C ILE A 912 16.05 37.00 5.71
N PHE A 913 16.74 37.20 4.58
CA PHE A 913 16.18 37.05 3.23
C PHE A 913 17.04 36.07 2.42
N LYS A 914 16.38 35.13 1.72
CA LYS A 914 17.00 34.14 0.84
C LYS A 914 16.71 34.46 -0.62
N ASN A 915 17.59 34.02 -1.53
CA ASN A 915 17.44 34.26 -2.97
C ASN A 915 16.08 33.75 -3.48
N ALA A 916 15.31 34.65 -4.09
CA ALA A 916 14.11 34.27 -4.81
C ALA A 916 14.55 33.54 -6.09
N LYS A 917 13.92 32.41 -6.42
CA LYS A 917 14.21 31.74 -7.69
C LYS A 917 13.92 32.71 -8.83
N THR A 918 14.95 33.03 -9.62
CA THR A 918 14.83 33.91 -10.77
C THR A 918 13.82 33.33 -11.75
N VAL A 919 12.73 34.05 -12.00
CA VAL A 919 11.78 33.66 -13.05
C VAL A 919 12.14 34.45 -14.28
N GLU A 920 12.87 33.81 -15.20
CA GLU A 920 13.17 34.39 -16.51
C GLU A 920 11.87 34.76 -17.23
N LYS A 921 11.91 35.80 -18.06
CA LYS A 921 10.82 36.13 -18.99
C LYS A 921 11.20 35.77 -20.41
N VAL A 922 10.19 35.50 -21.22
CA VAL A 922 10.27 35.02 -22.60
C VAL A 922 9.20 35.69 -23.45
N THR A 923 9.53 35.94 -24.72
CA THR A 923 8.70 36.73 -25.65
C THR A 923 8.07 35.82 -26.70
N ILE A 924 6.83 36.12 -27.07
CA ILE A 924 6.03 35.32 -28.00
C ILE A 924 5.56 36.20 -29.14
N ASP A 925 6.08 35.95 -30.34
CA ASP A 925 5.73 36.67 -31.56
C ASP A 925 4.70 35.89 -32.39
N PHE A 926 3.83 36.60 -33.12
CA PHE A 926 2.76 35.98 -33.92
C PHE A 926 2.92 36.24 -35.43
N GLU A 927 3.16 35.18 -36.19
CA GLU A 927 3.23 35.22 -37.65
C GLU A 927 1.91 34.85 -38.31
N LYS A 928 1.53 35.63 -39.33
CA LYS A 928 0.25 35.48 -40.04
C LYS A 928 0.24 34.50 -41.22
N ALA A 929 1.42 34.08 -41.70
CA ALA A 929 1.60 33.13 -42.82
C ALA A 929 0.58 33.25 -43.97
N GLY A 930 0.49 34.44 -44.57
CA GLY A 930 -0.41 34.76 -45.68
C GLY A 930 -1.80 35.28 -45.29
N GLY A 931 -2.24 35.10 -44.03
CA GLY A 931 -3.43 35.76 -43.51
C GLY A 931 -3.24 37.28 -43.34
N LYS A 932 -4.35 38.03 -43.26
CA LYS A 932 -4.34 39.50 -43.10
C LYS A 932 -4.89 39.91 -41.73
N GLY A 933 -4.35 40.99 -41.16
CA GLY A 933 -4.62 41.43 -39.79
C GLY A 933 -3.34 41.76 -39.02
N MET A 934 -3.49 42.00 -37.72
CA MET A 934 -2.40 42.37 -36.80
C MET A 934 -2.60 41.67 -35.45
N LEU A 935 -1.52 41.15 -34.90
CA LEU A 935 -1.44 40.59 -33.54
C LEU A 935 -0.20 41.19 -32.87
N GLN A 936 -0.27 41.42 -31.56
CA GLN A 936 0.85 41.94 -30.77
C GLN A 936 1.61 40.77 -30.14
N ALA A 937 2.91 40.97 -29.92
CA ALA A 937 3.74 40.04 -29.16
C ALA A 937 3.39 40.06 -27.66
N LEU A 938 3.58 38.94 -26.97
CA LEU A 938 3.39 38.83 -25.51
C LEU A 938 4.70 38.54 -24.79
N GLU A 939 4.97 39.26 -23.69
CA GLU A 939 5.94 38.81 -22.68
C GLU A 939 5.25 37.99 -21.59
N VAL A 940 5.78 36.80 -21.28
CA VAL A 940 5.34 35.98 -20.13
C VAL A 940 6.53 35.40 -19.39
N LYS A 941 6.32 34.73 -18.25
CA LYS A 941 7.42 34.08 -17.52
C LYS A 941 7.73 32.72 -18.14
N ARG A 942 9.00 32.32 -18.05
CA ARG A 942 9.47 30.99 -18.45
C ARG A 942 8.82 29.93 -17.57
N GLY A 943 7.99 29.08 -18.17
CA GLY A 943 7.19 28.08 -17.48
C GLY A 943 5.75 28.50 -17.17
N ASP A 944 5.36 29.76 -17.41
CA ASP A 944 3.93 30.11 -17.46
C ASP A 944 3.28 29.38 -18.65
N LYS A 945 1.97 29.10 -18.54
CA LYS A 945 1.14 28.72 -19.68
C LYS A 945 0.57 29.98 -20.35
N ILE A 946 0.47 29.98 -21.68
CA ILE A 946 -0.45 30.88 -22.41
C ILE A 946 -1.49 30.08 -23.18
N THR A 947 -2.70 30.62 -23.27
CA THR A 947 -3.74 30.10 -24.16
C THR A 947 -3.56 30.68 -25.56
N LEU A 948 -3.51 29.82 -26.59
CA LEU A 948 -3.41 30.25 -27.98
C LEU A 948 -4.67 31.04 -28.40
N PRO A 949 -4.53 32.23 -29.00
CA PRO A 949 -5.67 33.12 -29.25
C PRO A 949 -6.64 32.55 -30.29
N GLN A 950 -7.91 32.97 -30.24
CA GLN A 950 -8.83 32.74 -31.36
C GLN A 950 -8.33 33.45 -32.62
N ASN A 951 -8.57 32.84 -33.79
CA ASN A 951 -8.05 33.39 -35.04
C ASN A 951 -8.73 34.71 -35.43
N GLY A 952 -8.08 35.82 -35.09
CA GLY A 952 -8.46 37.18 -35.51
C GLY A 952 -7.91 37.60 -36.88
N LEU A 953 -7.26 36.70 -37.63
CA LEU A 953 -6.70 37.00 -38.95
C LEU A 953 -7.68 36.58 -40.07
N GLU A 954 -7.84 37.41 -41.10
CA GLU A 954 -8.58 37.02 -42.31
C GLU A 954 -7.83 35.91 -43.06
N PRO A 955 -8.51 34.79 -43.42
CA PRO A 955 -7.88 33.67 -44.12
C PRO A 955 -7.43 34.02 -45.56
N PRO A 956 -6.35 33.38 -46.05
CA PRO A 956 -6.01 33.37 -47.47
C PRO A 956 -7.17 32.87 -48.34
N ALA A 957 -7.28 33.39 -49.56
CA ALA A 957 -8.36 33.03 -50.49
C ALA A 957 -8.44 31.51 -50.75
N GLY A 958 -9.66 30.96 -50.76
CA GLY A 958 -9.91 29.52 -50.92
C GLY A 958 -9.63 28.66 -49.68
N LYS A 959 -9.15 29.26 -48.59
CA LYS A 959 -8.80 28.56 -47.35
C LYS A 959 -9.67 28.96 -46.16
N GLU A 960 -9.61 28.14 -45.12
CA GLU A 960 -10.10 28.42 -43.78
C GLU A 960 -9.00 28.11 -42.75
N PHE A 961 -9.12 28.68 -41.55
CA PHE A 961 -8.13 28.49 -40.49
C PHE A 961 -8.07 27.03 -40.03
N GLU A 962 -6.86 26.52 -39.83
CA GLU A 962 -6.61 25.13 -39.43
C GLU A 962 -6.06 25.02 -37.99
N GLY A 963 -5.33 26.04 -37.52
CA GLY A 963 -4.65 26.02 -36.23
C GLY A 963 -3.48 27.01 -36.18
N TRP A 964 -2.87 27.12 -35.00
CA TRP A 964 -1.59 27.80 -34.80
C TRP A 964 -0.45 26.78 -34.82
N ILE A 965 0.65 27.10 -35.50
CA ILE A 965 1.88 26.32 -35.48
C ILE A 965 2.73 26.84 -34.32
N VAL A 966 2.97 25.99 -33.33
CA VAL A 966 3.84 26.24 -32.18
C VAL A 966 4.97 25.21 -32.23
N ALA A 967 6.22 25.66 -32.27
CA ALA A 967 7.39 24.77 -32.38
C ALA A 967 7.27 23.70 -33.50
N GLY A 968 6.64 24.05 -34.63
CA GLY A 968 6.38 23.16 -35.77
C GLY A 968 5.10 22.32 -35.70
N HIS A 969 4.44 22.23 -34.54
CA HIS A 969 3.20 21.45 -34.36
C HIS A 969 1.94 22.30 -34.52
N THR A 970 0.94 21.78 -35.25
CA THR A 970 -0.36 22.45 -35.38
C THR A 970 -1.23 22.20 -34.14
N MET A 971 -1.64 23.27 -33.47
CA MET A 971 -2.46 23.28 -32.27
C MET A 971 -3.71 24.13 -32.51
N GLN A 972 -4.82 23.84 -31.82
CA GLN A 972 -6.05 24.61 -32.01
C GLN A 972 -6.06 25.89 -31.16
N PRO A 973 -6.79 26.94 -31.57
CA PRO A 973 -7.11 28.05 -30.68
C PRO A 973 -7.76 27.57 -29.37
N GLY A 974 -7.45 28.22 -28.26
CA GLY A 974 -7.87 27.77 -26.93
C GLY A 974 -6.98 26.67 -26.33
N THR A 975 -6.03 26.10 -27.08
CA THR A 975 -5.03 25.17 -26.49
C THR A 975 -4.02 25.96 -25.66
N GLU A 976 -3.64 25.47 -24.49
CA GLU A 976 -2.57 26.08 -23.69
C GLU A 976 -1.18 25.53 -24.07
N ILE A 977 -0.17 26.39 -24.05
CA ILE A 977 1.24 26.03 -24.24
C ILE A 977 2.10 26.53 -23.08
N THR A 978 3.00 25.69 -22.57
CA THR A 978 3.98 26.11 -21.55
C THR A 978 5.20 26.73 -22.22
N VAL A 979 5.46 28.01 -21.94
CA VAL A 979 6.41 28.82 -22.69
C VAL A 979 7.79 28.72 -22.05
N LYS A 980 8.65 27.86 -22.62
CA LYS A 980 9.96 27.53 -22.02
C LYS A 980 11.11 28.40 -22.53
N GLU A 981 10.94 29.02 -23.69
CA GLU A 981 11.89 29.96 -24.31
C GLU A 981 11.11 30.93 -25.20
N SER A 982 11.75 32.00 -25.69
CA SER A 982 11.09 32.94 -26.61
C SER A 982 10.82 32.25 -27.95
N MET A 983 9.62 32.40 -28.50
CA MET A 983 9.17 31.59 -29.64
C MET A 983 8.15 32.29 -30.54
N THR A 984 8.19 31.97 -31.84
CA THR A 984 7.22 32.48 -32.82
C THR A 984 6.09 31.47 -33.05
N ILE A 985 4.86 31.98 -33.16
CA ILE A 985 3.62 31.20 -33.34
C ILE A 985 2.95 31.60 -34.66
N THR A 986 2.81 30.63 -35.57
CA THR A 986 2.53 30.91 -36.99
C THR A 986 1.15 30.37 -37.42
N ALA A 987 0.29 31.19 -38.01
CA ALA A 987 -1.05 30.76 -38.44
C ALA A 987 -1.02 29.66 -39.53
N LYS A 988 -1.98 28.72 -39.51
CA LYS A 988 -2.11 27.65 -40.50
C LYS A 988 -3.48 27.66 -41.17
N TRP A 989 -3.49 27.30 -42.45
CA TRP A 989 -4.64 27.47 -43.34
C TRP A 989 -4.83 26.24 -44.25
N LYS A 990 -6.01 25.60 -44.18
CA LYS A 990 -6.42 24.43 -44.99
C LYS A 990 -7.40 24.83 -46.09
N ASN A 991 -7.51 24.02 -47.15
CA ASN A 991 -8.46 24.27 -48.24
C ASN A 991 -9.89 23.93 -47.82
N LYS A 992 -10.88 24.64 -48.39
CA LYS A 992 -12.31 24.36 -48.19
C LYS A 992 -12.79 23.25 -49.14
N ALA A 993 -13.66 22.35 -48.67
CA ALA A 993 -14.12 21.17 -49.42
C ALA A 993 -15.45 21.40 -50.19
N GLU A 994 -15.63 20.70 -51.31
CA GLU A 994 -16.84 20.71 -52.14
C GLU A 994 -17.82 19.57 -51.82
N VAL A 995 -19.09 19.73 -52.21
CA VAL A 995 -20.21 18.81 -51.88
C VAL A 995 -20.85 18.25 -53.15
N LYS A 996 -21.27 16.97 -53.13
CA LYS A 996 -22.04 16.30 -54.20
C LYS A 996 -23.19 15.43 -53.61
N PRO A 997 -24.24 15.07 -54.39
CA PRO A 997 -25.58 14.75 -53.84
C PRO A 997 -25.94 13.26 -53.70
N ASN A 998 -27.05 12.98 -52.99
CA ASN A 998 -27.57 11.65 -52.61
C ASN A 998 -28.76 11.15 -53.46
N HIS A 999 -29.03 9.83 -53.39
CA HIS A 999 -30.36 9.16 -53.44
C HIS A 999 -30.17 7.63 -53.23
N PRO A 1000 -31.20 6.82 -52.88
CA PRO A 1000 -32.38 6.99 -52.00
C PRO A 1000 -32.35 5.96 -50.81
N SER A 1001 -33.45 5.60 -50.11
CA SER A 1001 -34.29 6.39 -49.19
C SER A 1001 -35.21 5.50 -48.33
N GLN A 1002 -35.29 5.75 -47.01
CA GLN A 1002 -36.46 5.50 -46.12
C GLN A 1002 -36.89 4.04 -45.77
N PRO A 1003 -37.78 3.81 -44.76
CA PRO A 1003 -38.59 4.78 -43.98
C PRO A 1003 -38.41 4.81 -42.44
N THR A 1004 -38.96 5.88 -41.85
CA THR A 1004 -39.17 6.15 -40.42
C THR A 1004 -40.66 6.25 -40.12
N PRO A 1005 -41.07 6.10 -38.84
CA PRO A 1005 -42.03 7.05 -38.24
C PRO A 1005 -41.72 7.34 -36.75
N GLU A 1006 -42.25 8.36 -36.07
CA GLU A 1006 -42.66 9.74 -36.41
C GLU A 1006 -43.18 10.38 -35.10
N THR A 1007 -43.08 11.71 -34.89
CA THR A 1007 -43.98 12.45 -33.98
C THR A 1007 -43.83 13.98 -34.10
N LYS A 1008 -44.95 14.67 -34.33
CA LYS A 1008 -45.24 16.13 -34.25
C LYS A 1008 -46.75 16.32 -34.55
N PRO A 1009 -47.37 17.52 -34.39
CA PRO A 1009 -46.87 18.83 -33.96
C PRO A 1009 -47.46 19.21 -32.55
N ASP A 1010 -47.56 20.46 -32.03
CA ASP A 1010 -47.45 21.79 -32.66
C ASP A 1010 -47.11 22.98 -31.71
N SER A 1011 -46.62 24.07 -32.33
CA SER A 1011 -46.74 25.52 -32.04
C SER A 1011 -46.50 26.14 -30.65
N GLY A 1012 -45.78 27.29 -30.60
CA GLY A 1012 -45.89 28.27 -29.48
C GLY A 1012 -44.69 29.22 -29.22
N THR A 1013 -44.58 30.33 -29.97
CA THR A 1013 -43.85 31.62 -29.71
C THR A 1013 -43.19 31.89 -28.33
N SER A 1014 -42.04 32.56 -28.16
CA SER A 1014 -41.14 33.39 -29.02
C SER A 1014 -39.71 33.49 -28.37
N LYS A 1015 -38.73 34.40 -28.59
CA LYS A 1015 -38.58 35.74 -29.26
C LYS A 1015 -37.05 36.04 -29.52
N GLU A 1016 -36.74 37.06 -30.35
CA GLU A 1016 -35.58 38.03 -30.42
C GLU A 1016 -34.19 37.72 -29.75
N ASN A 1017 -33.00 38.14 -30.23
CA ASN A 1017 -32.48 38.93 -31.39
C ASN A 1017 -30.90 38.82 -31.45
N TRP A 1018 -30.14 39.60 -32.25
CA TRP A 1018 -29.80 39.40 -33.68
C TRP A 1018 -28.53 40.23 -34.10
N LEU A 1019 -27.75 39.75 -35.10
CA LEU A 1019 -26.69 40.44 -35.90
C LEU A 1019 -25.42 41.03 -35.18
N ASN A 1020 -24.37 41.56 -35.85
CA ASN A 1020 -23.53 41.13 -37.01
C ASN A 1020 -22.43 42.22 -37.33
N LEU A 1021 -21.33 41.91 -38.03
CA LEU A 1021 -20.62 42.70 -39.10
C LEU A 1021 -19.11 42.37 -39.31
N THR A 1022 -18.62 42.60 -40.53
CA THR A 1022 -17.22 42.52 -41.04
C THR A 1022 -16.90 43.83 -41.83
N PRO A 1023 -15.68 44.16 -42.38
CA PRO A 1023 -15.21 43.57 -43.68
C PRO A 1023 -13.71 43.73 -44.17
N LYS A 1024 -13.18 42.70 -44.86
CA LYS A 1024 -12.49 42.70 -46.19
C LYS A 1024 -11.10 43.36 -46.43
N GLY A 1025 -10.25 42.67 -47.21
CA GLY A 1025 -9.24 43.33 -48.08
C GLY A 1025 -8.50 42.52 -49.18
N SER A 1026 -9.14 42.24 -50.32
CA SER A 1026 -8.60 42.07 -51.73
C SER A 1026 -7.40 41.15 -52.13
N SER A 1027 -7.43 40.77 -53.42
CA SER A 1027 -6.49 39.94 -54.25
C SER A 1027 -5.56 40.85 -55.13
N PRO A 1028 -4.80 40.44 -56.20
CA PRO A 1028 -4.70 39.16 -56.93
C PRO A 1028 -3.27 38.62 -57.28
N ALA A 1029 -3.26 37.53 -58.05
CA ALA A 1029 -2.18 36.61 -58.45
C ALA A 1029 -1.09 37.09 -59.44
N GLU A 1030 0.01 36.32 -59.52
CA GLU A 1030 0.69 35.97 -60.79
C GLU A 1030 1.42 34.59 -60.69
N SER A 1031 1.88 34.04 -61.83
CA SER A 1031 2.58 32.74 -62.00
C SER A 1031 3.15 32.63 -63.43
N PRO A 1032 4.10 31.71 -63.78
CA PRO A 1032 4.48 30.49 -63.05
C PRO A 1032 6.01 30.21 -62.92
N ALA A 1033 6.36 29.22 -62.09
CA ALA A 1033 7.63 28.48 -62.13
C ALA A 1033 7.43 27.00 -61.78
N LYS A 1034 8.35 26.11 -62.20
CA LYS A 1034 8.21 24.64 -62.04
C LYS A 1034 8.43 24.15 -60.59
N PRO A 1035 7.81 23.03 -60.17
CA PRO A 1035 7.69 22.66 -58.76
C PRO A 1035 8.97 22.04 -58.17
N GLN A 1036 9.26 22.39 -56.91
CA GLN A 1036 10.30 21.79 -56.07
C GLN A 1036 9.65 21.06 -54.88
N LYS A 1037 10.19 19.90 -54.48
CA LYS A 1037 9.60 19.02 -53.45
C LYS A 1037 9.69 19.61 -52.04
N ALA A 1038 8.69 19.30 -51.22
CA ALA A 1038 8.67 19.59 -49.79
C ALA A 1038 9.65 18.68 -48.98
N PRO A 1039 10.07 19.08 -47.76
CA PRO A 1039 10.98 18.30 -46.93
C PRO A 1039 10.36 16.99 -46.41
N GLN A 1040 11.17 15.94 -46.26
CA GLN A 1040 10.77 14.68 -45.62
C GLN A 1040 10.91 14.76 -44.09
N ALA A 1041 10.12 13.96 -43.37
CA ALA A 1041 10.31 13.74 -41.94
C ALA A 1041 11.63 12.98 -41.68
N LYS A 1042 12.34 13.34 -40.61
CA LYS A 1042 13.53 12.61 -40.15
C LYS A 1042 13.14 11.32 -39.42
N SER A 1043 13.97 10.28 -39.60
CA SER A 1043 13.89 9.01 -38.88
C SER A 1043 14.64 9.07 -37.54
N ASP A 1044 14.34 8.15 -36.61
CA ASP A 1044 14.97 8.05 -35.28
C ASP A 1044 16.48 7.77 -35.33
N PHE A 1045 16.96 7.13 -36.42
CA PHE A 1045 18.38 6.89 -36.68
C PHE A 1045 19.08 8.02 -37.48
N ALA A 1046 18.45 9.17 -37.72
CA ALA A 1046 19.05 10.26 -38.49
C ALA A 1046 20.19 10.97 -37.73
N GLY A 1047 21.44 10.80 -38.20
CA GLY A 1047 22.66 11.20 -37.50
C GLY A 1047 23.27 10.10 -36.62
N HIS A 1048 22.72 8.88 -36.63
CA HIS A 1048 23.30 7.73 -35.94
C HIS A 1048 24.45 7.12 -36.76
N TRP A 1049 25.48 6.58 -36.09
CA TRP A 1049 26.67 6.02 -36.76
C TRP A 1049 26.34 4.91 -37.77
N GLY A 1050 25.28 4.13 -37.50
CA GLY A 1050 24.79 3.07 -38.37
C GLY A 1050 23.77 3.51 -39.45
N GLU A 1051 23.48 4.81 -39.61
CA GLU A 1051 22.39 5.30 -40.48
C GLU A 1051 22.40 4.69 -41.89
N THR A 1052 23.55 4.69 -42.57
CA THR A 1052 23.69 4.16 -43.93
C THR A 1052 23.31 2.68 -44.02
N ALA A 1053 23.83 1.88 -43.09
CA ALA A 1053 23.56 0.44 -43.02
C ALA A 1053 22.10 0.14 -42.69
N ILE A 1054 21.50 0.92 -41.77
CA ILE A 1054 20.09 0.85 -41.39
C ILE A 1054 19.19 1.16 -42.59
N ARG A 1055 19.45 2.24 -43.33
CA ARG A 1055 18.70 2.57 -44.56
C ARG A 1055 18.84 1.48 -45.62
N ASN A 1056 20.00 0.87 -45.77
CA ASN A 1056 20.22 -0.23 -46.72
C ASN A 1056 19.40 -1.48 -46.35
N ALA A 1057 19.44 -1.88 -45.08
CA ALA A 1057 18.76 -3.07 -44.58
C ALA A 1057 17.23 -2.94 -44.51
N LEU A 1058 16.71 -1.72 -44.27
CA LEU A 1058 15.29 -1.38 -44.41
C LEU A 1058 14.85 -1.42 -45.89
N ASN A 1059 15.57 -0.73 -46.79
CA ASN A 1059 15.23 -0.68 -48.22
C ASN A 1059 15.25 -2.08 -48.89
N LYS A 1060 16.06 -3.02 -48.39
CA LYS A 1060 16.11 -4.41 -48.85
C LYS A 1060 15.12 -5.35 -48.12
N GLY A 1061 14.31 -4.82 -47.20
CA GLY A 1061 13.25 -5.54 -46.49
C GLY A 1061 13.72 -6.52 -45.40
N TYR A 1062 15.01 -6.52 -45.04
CA TYR A 1062 15.56 -7.52 -44.12
C TYR A 1062 14.97 -7.41 -42.71
N PHE A 1063 14.63 -6.19 -42.28
CA PHE A 1063 14.00 -5.89 -40.99
C PHE A 1063 12.47 -5.72 -41.04
N ASN A 1064 11.79 -6.13 -42.12
CA ASN A 1064 10.31 -6.12 -42.18
C ASN A 1064 9.71 -6.86 -40.99
N ASP A 1065 8.61 -6.37 -40.43
CA ASP A 1065 7.93 -6.95 -39.26
C ASP A 1065 8.78 -6.97 -37.96
N ILE A 1066 10.00 -6.45 -38.01
CA ILE A 1066 10.96 -6.34 -36.89
C ILE A 1066 11.17 -4.86 -36.51
N ALA A 1067 11.28 -3.98 -37.51
CA ALA A 1067 11.50 -2.54 -37.36
C ALA A 1067 10.73 -1.74 -38.43
N GLY A 1068 10.55 -0.42 -38.25
CA GLY A 1068 9.83 0.45 -39.19
C GLY A 1068 10.69 1.53 -39.85
N ASP A 1069 10.29 1.98 -41.03
CA ASP A 1069 11.09 2.85 -41.93
C ASP A 1069 11.58 4.18 -41.33
N LEU A 1070 10.81 4.73 -40.37
CA LEU A 1070 11.14 5.97 -39.65
C LEU A 1070 11.47 5.74 -38.16
N VAL A 1071 11.27 4.52 -37.66
CA VAL A 1071 11.46 4.12 -36.25
C VAL A 1071 12.10 2.73 -36.21
N PHE A 1072 13.43 2.70 -36.28
CA PHE A 1072 14.20 1.46 -36.35
C PHE A 1072 14.59 0.92 -34.96
N MET A 1073 14.78 1.81 -33.99
CA MET A 1073 15.38 1.57 -32.67
C MET A 1073 16.81 1.01 -32.78
N PRO A 1074 17.78 1.80 -33.27
CA PRO A 1074 19.15 1.34 -33.59
C PRO A 1074 19.85 0.60 -32.45
N ASP A 1075 19.76 1.12 -31.22
CA ASP A 1075 20.48 0.59 -30.07
C ASP A 1075 19.72 -0.51 -29.31
N LEU A 1076 18.54 -0.93 -29.80
CA LEU A 1076 17.79 -2.02 -29.18
C LEU A 1076 18.54 -3.36 -29.37
N PRO A 1077 18.75 -4.17 -28.31
CA PRO A 1077 19.34 -5.49 -28.43
C PRO A 1077 18.48 -6.42 -29.30
N ILE A 1078 19.13 -7.26 -30.12
CA ILE A 1078 18.43 -8.15 -31.06
C ILE A 1078 18.25 -9.57 -30.50
N THR A 1079 17.06 -10.16 -30.73
CA THR A 1079 16.74 -11.52 -30.30
C THR A 1079 17.31 -12.58 -31.24
N ARG A 1080 17.47 -13.83 -30.76
CA ARG A 1080 17.88 -14.98 -31.56
C ARG A 1080 16.98 -15.19 -32.79
N ALA A 1081 15.66 -15.08 -32.62
CA ALA A 1081 14.71 -15.20 -33.72
C ALA A 1081 14.84 -14.04 -34.73
N GLN A 1082 14.98 -12.79 -34.26
CA GLN A 1082 15.17 -11.63 -35.14
C GLN A 1082 16.48 -11.76 -35.92
N TYR A 1083 17.59 -12.07 -35.23
CA TYR A 1083 18.91 -12.24 -35.83
C TYR A 1083 18.93 -13.30 -36.94
N VAL A 1084 18.36 -14.48 -36.66
CA VAL A 1084 18.25 -15.57 -37.65
C VAL A 1084 17.30 -15.21 -38.80
N THR A 1085 16.20 -14.50 -38.53
CA THR A 1085 15.26 -14.06 -39.58
C THR A 1085 15.91 -13.07 -40.54
N VAL A 1086 16.63 -12.07 -40.01
CA VAL A 1086 17.32 -11.08 -40.83
C VAL A 1086 18.46 -11.74 -41.65
N LEU A 1087 19.21 -12.68 -41.08
CA LEU A 1087 20.20 -13.49 -41.82
C LEU A 1087 19.56 -14.39 -42.90
N GLY A 1088 18.43 -15.03 -42.61
CA GLY A 1088 17.72 -15.87 -43.57
C GLY A 1088 17.09 -15.06 -44.72
N ARG A 1089 16.64 -13.83 -44.45
CA ARG A 1089 16.22 -12.88 -45.49
C ARG A 1089 17.41 -12.35 -46.29
N TYR A 1090 18.57 -12.14 -45.67
CA TYR A 1090 19.82 -11.80 -46.39
C TYR A 1090 20.24 -12.92 -47.35
N ALA A 1091 20.17 -14.17 -46.89
CA ALA A 1091 20.41 -15.38 -47.70
C ALA A 1091 19.27 -15.74 -48.67
N GLN A 1092 18.21 -14.93 -48.79
CA GLN A 1092 17.04 -15.16 -49.67
C GLN A 1092 16.41 -16.56 -49.51
N VAL A 1093 16.28 -17.04 -48.27
CA VAL A 1093 15.79 -18.38 -47.95
C VAL A 1093 14.37 -18.61 -48.46
N ASP A 1094 14.20 -19.67 -49.25
CA ASP A 1094 12.89 -20.18 -49.66
C ASP A 1094 12.17 -20.84 -48.48
N VAL A 1095 11.39 -20.03 -47.76
CA VAL A 1095 10.61 -20.43 -46.58
C VAL A 1095 9.57 -21.53 -46.86
N SER A 1096 9.21 -21.81 -48.12
CA SER A 1096 8.27 -22.89 -48.44
C SER A 1096 8.81 -24.28 -48.08
N LYS A 1097 10.14 -24.43 -48.04
CA LYS A 1097 10.83 -25.68 -47.71
C LYS A 1097 10.94 -25.96 -46.21
N TYR A 1098 10.69 -24.97 -45.35
CA TYR A 1098 11.05 -25.01 -43.92
C TYR A 1098 9.83 -24.87 -42.98
N GLN A 1099 8.73 -25.54 -43.31
CA GLN A 1099 7.44 -25.39 -42.62
C GLN A 1099 7.31 -26.14 -41.28
N THR A 1100 8.22 -27.07 -40.98
CA THR A 1100 8.20 -27.87 -39.74
C THR A 1100 9.28 -27.40 -38.75
N ALA A 1101 8.86 -26.72 -37.68
CA ALA A 1101 9.74 -26.28 -36.60
C ALA A 1101 9.97 -27.40 -35.56
N SER A 1102 11.23 -27.67 -35.21
CA SER A 1102 11.62 -28.79 -34.33
C SER A 1102 11.74 -28.44 -32.83
N TYR A 1103 11.23 -27.29 -32.40
CA TYR A 1103 11.37 -26.78 -31.03
C TYR A 1103 10.01 -26.41 -30.41
N LYS A 1104 9.82 -26.74 -29.12
CA LYS A 1104 8.54 -26.66 -28.38
C LYS A 1104 8.12 -25.24 -28.00
N ASP A 1105 9.08 -24.31 -27.91
CA ASP A 1105 8.88 -22.92 -27.52
C ASP A 1105 8.57 -21.99 -28.71
N LEU A 1106 8.42 -22.56 -29.91
CA LEU A 1106 8.05 -21.84 -31.13
C LEU A 1106 6.52 -21.87 -31.34
N LYS A 1107 5.91 -20.69 -31.39
CA LYS A 1107 4.47 -20.53 -31.61
C LYS A 1107 4.13 -20.86 -33.06
N ALA A 1108 3.12 -21.70 -33.30
CA ALA A 1108 2.67 -22.03 -34.65
C ALA A 1108 2.25 -20.76 -35.41
N GLY A 1109 2.70 -20.62 -36.66
CA GLY A 1109 2.40 -19.47 -37.53
C GLY A 1109 3.30 -18.23 -37.35
N ASP A 1110 4.29 -18.25 -36.44
CA ASP A 1110 5.24 -17.13 -36.30
C ASP A 1110 6.13 -16.96 -37.55
N TYR A 1111 6.36 -15.70 -37.96
CA TYR A 1111 7.13 -15.34 -39.15
C TYR A 1111 8.60 -15.78 -39.08
N ALA A 1112 9.15 -15.93 -37.87
CA ALA A 1112 10.54 -16.35 -37.68
C ALA A 1112 10.73 -17.87 -37.87
N ASN A 1113 9.67 -18.68 -37.73
CA ASN A 1113 9.78 -20.15 -37.68
C ASN A 1113 10.49 -20.78 -38.89
N PRO A 1114 10.21 -20.39 -40.16
CA PRO A 1114 10.87 -21.03 -41.30
C PRO A 1114 12.37 -20.72 -41.36
N TYR A 1115 12.77 -19.52 -40.95
CA TYR A 1115 14.18 -19.14 -40.86
C TYR A 1115 14.89 -19.84 -39.71
N ILE A 1116 14.21 -20.07 -38.58
CA ILE A 1116 14.73 -20.85 -37.45
C ILE A 1116 14.91 -22.32 -37.84
N ALA A 1117 13.94 -22.91 -38.54
CA ALA A 1117 14.02 -24.28 -39.05
C ALA A 1117 15.17 -24.42 -40.07
N TRP A 1118 15.25 -23.53 -41.07
CA TRP A 1118 16.37 -23.46 -42.02
C TRP A 1118 17.73 -23.38 -41.32
N ALA A 1119 17.89 -22.48 -40.35
CA ALA A 1119 19.16 -22.27 -39.66
C ALA A 1119 19.54 -23.43 -38.74
N ALA A 1120 18.57 -24.17 -38.19
CA ALA A 1120 18.81 -25.37 -37.40
C ALA A 1120 19.24 -26.55 -38.30
N GLU A 1121 18.57 -26.75 -39.44
CA GLU A 1121 18.90 -27.79 -40.42
C GLU A 1121 20.31 -27.59 -41.00
N ASN A 1122 20.65 -26.34 -41.34
CA ASN A 1122 21.98 -25.94 -41.81
C ASN A 1122 23.02 -25.80 -40.68
N LYS A 1123 22.68 -26.14 -39.42
CA LYS A 1123 23.57 -26.12 -38.24
C LYS A 1123 24.21 -24.76 -37.93
N ILE A 1124 23.58 -23.69 -38.42
CA ILE A 1124 23.92 -22.29 -38.17
C ILE A 1124 23.61 -21.95 -36.71
N VAL A 1125 22.47 -22.45 -36.21
CA VAL A 1125 22.06 -22.37 -34.82
C VAL A 1125 21.82 -23.76 -34.22
N TYR A 1126 21.88 -23.82 -32.90
CA TYR A 1126 21.42 -24.95 -32.10
C TYR A 1126 20.41 -24.46 -31.06
N GLY A 1127 19.53 -25.36 -30.61
CA GLY A 1127 18.66 -25.14 -29.46
C GLY A 1127 19.43 -24.97 -28.16
N VAL A 1128 18.77 -24.47 -27.12
CA VAL A 1128 19.39 -24.16 -25.81
C VAL A 1128 19.28 -25.29 -24.78
N GLY A 1129 18.63 -26.39 -25.13
CA GLY A 1129 18.30 -27.52 -24.25
C GLY A 1129 16.85 -27.99 -24.48
N GLU A 1130 16.47 -29.16 -23.96
CA GLU A 1130 15.07 -29.64 -23.81
C GLU A 1130 14.13 -29.68 -25.05
N GLN A 1131 14.69 -29.47 -26.26
CA GLN A 1131 13.96 -29.15 -27.51
C GLN A 1131 13.36 -27.73 -27.52
N ASN A 1132 14.08 -26.74 -26.97
CA ASN A 1132 13.76 -25.32 -27.00
C ASN A 1132 14.81 -24.52 -27.82
N PHE A 1133 14.39 -23.45 -28.48
CA PHE A 1133 15.24 -22.56 -29.29
C PHE A 1133 15.63 -21.25 -28.56
N ALA A 1134 14.82 -20.80 -27.61
CA ALA A 1134 14.82 -19.47 -27.01
C ALA A 1134 14.74 -18.33 -28.04
N PRO A 1135 13.61 -18.18 -28.77
CA PRO A 1135 13.46 -17.19 -29.85
C PRO A 1135 13.64 -15.74 -29.38
N ASP A 1136 13.05 -15.39 -28.25
CA ASP A 1136 13.02 -14.02 -27.71
C ASP A 1136 14.27 -13.64 -26.89
N LYS A 1137 15.16 -14.60 -26.60
CA LYS A 1137 16.42 -14.31 -25.88
C LYS A 1137 17.31 -13.42 -26.76
N THR A 1138 17.77 -12.30 -26.20
CA THR A 1138 18.74 -11.40 -26.83
C THR A 1138 20.13 -12.04 -26.93
N LEU A 1139 20.83 -11.77 -28.03
CA LEU A 1139 22.20 -12.25 -28.23
C LEU A 1139 23.22 -11.35 -27.53
N ASP A 1140 24.18 -11.98 -26.86
CA ASP A 1140 25.46 -11.33 -26.55
C ASP A 1140 26.41 -11.43 -27.76
N ARG A 1141 27.49 -10.63 -27.71
CA ARG A 1141 28.47 -10.53 -28.81
C ARG A 1141 29.23 -11.83 -29.07
N ALA A 1142 29.37 -12.73 -28.10
CA ALA A 1142 30.02 -14.04 -28.27
C ALA A 1142 29.09 -15.08 -28.91
N GLU A 1143 27.82 -15.15 -28.51
CA GLU A 1143 26.79 -15.99 -29.15
C GLU A 1143 26.55 -15.53 -30.59
N MET A 1144 26.43 -14.22 -30.80
CA MET A 1144 26.28 -13.60 -32.11
C MET A 1144 27.44 -13.96 -33.05
N ALA A 1145 28.69 -13.75 -32.63
CA ALA A 1145 29.88 -14.10 -33.42
C ALA A 1145 29.89 -15.58 -33.81
N THR A 1146 29.43 -16.45 -32.91
CA THR A 1146 29.40 -17.90 -33.11
C THR A 1146 28.29 -18.34 -34.07
N ILE A 1147 27.14 -17.67 -34.09
CA ILE A 1147 26.09 -17.90 -35.10
C ILE A 1147 26.56 -17.37 -36.47
N LEU A 1148 27.14 -16.17 -36.51
CA LEU A 1148 27.66 -15.57 -37.75
C LEU A 1148 28.75 -16.43 -38.39
N TYR A 1149 29.67 -16.96 -37.59
CA TYR A 1149 30.74 -17.83 -38.08
C TYR A 1149 30.21 -19.13 -38.69
N ARG A 1150 29.16 -19.71 -38.10
CA ARG A 1150 28.48 -20.89 -38.66
C ARG A 1150 27.67 -20.54 -39.89
N TYR A 1151 27.01 -19.39 -39.93
CA TYR A 1151 26.32 -18.86 -41.12
C TYR A 1151 27.28 -18.73 -42.30
N THR A 1152 28.44 -18.09 -42.11
CA THR A 1152 29.45 -17.94 -43.18
C THR A 1152 30.03 -19.28 -43.63
N LYS A 1153 30.26 -20.23 -42.71
CA LYS A 1153 30.72 -21.59 -43.07
C LYS A 1153 29.64 -22.41 -43.80
N ALA A 1154 28.38 -22.35 -43.35
CA ALA A 1154 27.27 -23.12 -43.94
C ALA A 1154 26.92 -22.66 -45.37
N LEU A 1155 27.05 -21.36 -45.65
CA LEU A 1155 26.80 -20.78 -46.97
C LEU A 1155 28.09 -20.58 -47.80
N ASN A 1156 29.24 -21.09 -47.32
CA ASN A 1156 30.55 -20.98 -47.97
C ASN A 1156 30.95 -19.53 -48.38
N ILE A 1157 30.54 -18.55 -47.58
CA ILE A 1157 30.80 -17.12 -47.83
C ILE A 1157 32.29 -16.85 -47.69
N GLN A 1158 32.91 -16.40 -48.78
CA GLN A 1158 34.32 -16.01 -48.78
C GLN A 1158 34.45 -14.64 -48.09
N LEU A 1159 35.39 -14.54 -47.15
CA LEU A 1159 35.71 -13.31 -46.44
C LEU A 1159 37.15 -12.91 -46.76
N LYS A 1160 37.45 -11.61 -46.75
CA LYS A 1160 38.77 -11.06 -47.07
C LYS A 1160 39.58 -10.79 -45.79
N GLU A 1161 40.67 -11.53 -45.57
CA GLU A 1161 41.46 -11.43 -44.32
C GLU A 1161 42.23 -10.09 -44.26
N SER A 1162 42.24 -9.45 -43.09
CA SER A 1162 43.01 -8.23 -42.84
C SER A 1162 44.47 -8.55 -42.48
N GLU A 1163 45.38 -7.65 -42.87
CA GLU A 1163 46.81 -7.75 -42.52
C GLU A 1163 47.06 -7.64 -41.00
N LYS A 1164 46.07 -7.18 -40.22
CA LYS A 1164 46.19 -7.01 -38.76
C LYS A 1164 45.42 -8.11 -38.02
N THR A 1165 46.16 -8.97 -37.33
CA THR A 1165 45.56 -9.86 -36.32
C THR A 1165 45.07 -9.03 -35.13
N PRO A 1166 43.77 -9.03 -34.81
CA PRO A 1166 43.24 -8.31 -33.65
C PRO A 1166 43.72 -8.94 -32.34
N GLN A 1167 43.87 -8.13 -31.30
CA GLN A 1167 44.14 -8.58 -29.94
C GLN A 1167 43.16 -7.91 -28.97
N TYR A 1168 42.59 -8.70 -28.07
CA TYR A 1168 41.60 -8.23 -27.10
C TYR A 1168 42.11 -8.40 -25.67
N THR A 1169 42.07 -7.32 -24.88
CA THR A 1169 42.55 -7.30 -23.49
C THR A 1169 41.70 -8.18 -22.58
N ASP A 1170 40.42 -8.36 -22.91
CA ASP A 1170 39.45 -9.22 -22.26
C ASP A 1170 39.31 -10.61 -22.91
N PHE A 1171 40.23 -11.03 -23.80
CA PHE A 1171 40.16 -12.31 -24.53
C PHE A 1171 39.91 -13.53 -23.62
N ASN A 1172 40.53 -13.56 -22.44
CA ASN A 1172 40.35 -14.64 -21.46
C ASN A 1172 38.95 -14.68 -20.81
N THR A 1173 38.14 -13.64 -20.99
CA THR A 1173 36.72 -13.59 -20.58
C THR A 1173 35.78 -14.09 -21.68
N ILE A 1174 36.25 -14.19 -22.94
CA ILE A 1174 35.50 -14.77 -24.06
C ILE A 1174 35.34 -16.26 -23.78
N PRO A 1175 34.12 -16.84 -23.77
CA PRO A 1175 33.92 -18.26 -23.57
C PRO A 1175 34.71 -19.10 -24.59
N LYS A 1176 35.34 -20.20 -24.16
CA LYS A 1176 36.20 -21.04 -25.03
C LYS A 1176 35.50 -21.50 -26.32
N TRP A 1177 34.19 -21.75 -26.27
CA TRP A 1177 33.39 -22.13 -27.44
C TRP A 1177 33.16 -20.99 -28.46
N ALA A 1178 33.38 -19.74 -28.07
CA ALA A 1178 33.26 -18.55 -28.90
C ALA A 1178 34.61 -17.99 -29.38
N GLN A 1179 35.72 -18.33 -28.72
CA GLN A 1179 37.05 -17.75 -29.01
C GLN A 1179 37.47 -17.91 -30.47
N GLU A 1180 37.29 -19.09 -31.08
CA GLU A 1180 37.56 -19.30 -32.52
C GLU A 1180 36.68 -18.38 -33.39
N ALA A 1181 35.38 -18.33 -33.13
CA ALA A 1181 34.42 -17.56 -33.91
C ALA A 1181 34.66 -16.04 -33.83
N VAL A 1182 34.90 -15.52 -32.63
CA VAL A 1182 35.22 -14.10 -32.40
C VAL A 1182 36.52 -13.76 -33.13
N MET A 1183 37.61 -14.49 -32.89
CA MET A 1183 38.90 -14.20 -33.51
C MET A 1183 38.85 -14.34 -35.03
N HIS A 1184 38.08 -15.28 -35.57
CA HIS A 1184 37.85 -15.40 -37.00
C HIS A 1184 37.13 -14.16 -37.53
N MET A 1185 35.89 -13.90 -37.10
CA MET A 1185 35.09 -12.76 -37.61
C MET A 1185 35.79 -11.40 -37.45
N SER A 1186 36.66 -11.24 -36.45
CA SER A 1186 37.45 -10.03 -36.23
C SER A 1186 38.69 -9.90 -37.13
N ARG A 1187 39.35 -10.99 -37.55
CA ARG A 1187 40.40 -10.94 -38.59
C ARG A 1187 39.89 -10.55 -39.96
N TYR A 1188 38.62 -10.85 -40.24
CA TYR A 1188 37.93 -10.50 -41.48
C TYR A 1188 37.23 -9.13 -41.39
N GLU A 1189 37.50 -8.34 -40.34
CA GLU A 1189 36.92 -7.01 -40.07
C GLU A 1189 35.37 -6.95 -40.10
N ILE A 1190 34.71 -8.10 -39.94
CA ILE A 1190 33.25 -8.21 -39.76
C ILE A 1190 32.85 -7.88 -38.31
N LEU A 1191 33.73 -8.16 -37.35
CA LEU A 1191 33.52 -7.83 -35.94
C LEU A 1191 34.65 -6.98 -35.35
N HIS A 1192 34.31 -5.75 -34.99
CA HIS A 1192 35.21 -4.85 -34.26
C HIS A 1192 35.02 -4.97 -32.74
N GLY A 1193 36.12 -4.80 -32.00
CA GLY A 1193 36.08 -4.52 -30.57
C GLY A 1193 35.75 -3.05 -30.31
N ASN A 1194 35.77 -2.67 -29.05
CA ASN A 1194 35.67 -1.28 -28.61
C ASN A 1194 37.01 -0.55 -28.81
N GLY A 1195 36.97 0.78 -28.78
CA GLY A 1195 38.15 1.65 -28.93
C GLY A 1195 39.18 1.58 -27.78
N ASP A 1196 38.95 0.75 -26.76
CA ASP A 1196 39.84 0.47 -25.63
C ASP A 1196 40.55 -0.91 -25.75
N ASN A 1197 40.42 -1.57 -26.91
CA ASN A 1197 40.89 -2.94 -27.19
C ASN A 1197 40.17 -4.05 -26.39
N THR A 1198 38.96 -3.83 -25.86
CA THR A 1198 38.08 -4.90 -25.38
C THR A 1198 37.16 -5.44 -26.49
N PHE A 1199 36.75 -6.71 -26.39
CA PHE A 1199 35.69 -7.28 -27.24
C PHE A 1199 34.30 -7.15 -26.60
N MET A 1200 34.22 -7.17 -25.26
CA MET A 1200 32.99 -7.32 -24.47
C MET A 1200 32.13 -8.53 -24.91
N PRO A 1201 32.57 -9.78 -24.65
CA PRO A 1201 31.84 -10.98 -25.08
C PRO A 1201 30.41 -11.07 -24.57
N LYS A 1202 30.16 -10.62 -23.32
CA LYS A 1202 28.82 -10.52 -22.72
C LYS A 1202 28.10 -9.20 -22.99
N GLY A 1203 28.67 -8.33 -23.82
CA GLY A 1203 28.01 -7.10 -24.24
C GLY A 1203 26.80 -7.42 -25.12
N GLN A 1204 25.72 -6.65 -24.97
CA GLN A 1204 24.53 -6.79 -25.80
C GLN A 1204 24.85 -6.44 -27.26
N PHE A 1205 24.23 -7.15 -28.19
CA PHE A 1205 24.37 -6.90 -29.62
C PHE A 1205 23.11 -6.24 -30.20
N THR A 1206 23.26 -5.10 -30.90
CA THR A 1206 22.12 -4.23 -31.26
C THR A 1206 21.65 -4.39 -32.71
N ARG A 1207 20.46 -3.86 -33.02
CA ARG A 1207 19.90 -3.80 -34.39
C ARG A 1207 20.80 -3.05 -35.36
N ALA A 1208 21.36 -1.91 -34.94
CA ALA A 1208 22.31 -1.15 -35.75
C ALA A 1208 23.59 -1.95 -36.03
N GLN A 1209 24.06 -2.72 -35.05
CA GLN A 1209 25.22 -3.59 -35.24
C GLN A 1209 24.92 -4.76 -36.20
N LEU A 1210 23.71 -5.35 -36.19
CA LEU A 1210 23.35 -6.34 -37.23
C LEU A 1210 23.24 -5.69 -38.61
N ALA A 1211 22.60 -4.53 -38.71
CA ALA A 1211 22.50 -3.80 -39.97
C ALA A 1211 23.91 -3.50 -40.53
N GLN A 1212 24.85 -3.08 -39.68
CA GLN A 1212 26.25 -2.84 -40.05
C GLN A 1212 26.95 -4.11 -40.55
N ILE A 1213 26.81 -5.25 -39.86
CA ILE A 1213 27.40 -6.53 -40.30
C ILE A 1213 26.87 -6.93 -41.68
N ILE A 1214 25.55 -6.86 -41.89
CA ILE A 1214 24.92 -7.24 -43.16
C ILE A 1214 25.31 -6.27 -44.28
N TYR A 1215 25.50 -4.99 -43.95
CA TYR A 1215 26.04 -4.00 -44.86
C TYR A 1215 27.49 -4.34 -45.27
N GLN A 1216 28.37 -4.66 -44.31
CA GLN A 1216 29.75 -5.09 -44.58
C GLN A 1216 29.85 -6.41 -45.37
N LEU A 1217 28.91 -7.33 -45.16
CA LEU A 1217 28.78 -8.58 -45.93
C LEU A 1217 28.20 -8.39 -47.34
N GLY A 1218 27.73 -7.19 -47.69
CA GLY A 1218 27.13 -6.87 -49.00
C GLY A 1218 27.93 -5.90 -49.87
N ASP A 1219 28.99 -5.30 -49.32
CA ASP A 1219 29.94 -4.39 -49.99
C ASP A 1219 31.29 -5.09 -50.32
N ASN A 1220 31.36 -6.43 -50.29
CA ASN A 1220 32.52 -7.28 -50.63
C ASN A 1220 32.21 -8.28 -51.74
#